data_AF-A0A9D0VIA4-F1
#
_entry.id   AF-A0A9D0VIA4-F1
#
_cell.length_a   1.000
_cell.length_b   1.000
_cell.length_c   1.000
_cell.angle_alpha   90.00
_cell.angle_beta   90.00
_cell.angle_gamma   90.00
#
_symmetry.space_group_name_H-M   'P 1'
#
loop_
_entity.id
_entity.type
_entity.pdbx_description
1 polymer ?
#
loop_
_entity_poly.entity_id
_entity_poly.type
_entity_poly.pdbx_seq_one_letter_code
_entity_poly.pdbx_strand_id
1 'polypeptide(L)'
;MFCSYNLIFALSLLSGCGWYATQEMVDEAGDRDGDGFISVLAGGRDCDDADARVYPGASEVCDDNKDNDCDGFVDDIGEGGLAWYQDTDLDGYGADEIVFVACLGWNKPGWSLRPGDCDDTNAARNPGVGDASCDGVDDDCDGNVDEDAQQFTWFVDADGDGYGDPTSPIIACRLPQEASANDDDCDDTNASIAPNMSDDCDGLDNNCNNLIDEDVPEEDFVSWYLDSDGDLFGDPDTEVQACAQPPGHVSGAGDCDDTNASIHVGAPEACDGLDSDCDGEDGQGVSIAATLAGQSFATLDAALSAASPGATVDICPGDWELSTLSVSDVQGLTLRGSSGRGVTTLREASQGIIASVEAGARLTLEGLTLSGSDDAALDVVDGTLVVLDSRISNNGLGIDALGVAGFTVELSDTIVEGNEHAEESGAGIRAVGTGDLVLTSCEISSNVSVGSGGGVYFVGDSNSTLTMTSCVVQDNEAITNLLGFGGGVSVVNVGNVSIVDSTISGNDAFDGGGLFAIWTTGAGSLQLTSSTFTSNTALLSGGLSFFAGDGSTADIVLDNTDVTDNTASIRAGGIGIVGSPSTGSLQLLSSSISNNHALEGGGIYTIGARIEGDVSSEIADNDAGLGGGLVAQDTDLTGLQVMRNAAIDGGGLALTGLPSNLFGVIADANTASGNGGGIYVATRGVVLDSACEVTSNLAILGGGGAYLALFSSLETQGAFWGSGATTNNTPNDILTSFGRSRDLVSESTSCGAFSGCL
;
A
#
# COMPACT_ATOMS: atom_id res chain seq x y z
N MET A 1 -28.43 28.30 -37.93
CA MET A 1 -28.04 26.87 -37.96
C MET A 1 -28.95 26.15 -36.93
N PHE A 2 -29.90 25.26 -37.27
CA PHE A 2 -29.82 23.79 -37.61
C PHE A 2 -29.38 22.92 -36.37
N CYS A 3 -30.12 21.93 -35.73
CA CYS A 3 -31.40 21.08 -35.92
C CYS A 3 -32.38 20.96 -34.64
N SER A 4 -33.21 19.97 -34.11
CA SER A 4 -33.54 18.45 -34.13
C SER A 4 -35.02 18.01 -33.63
N TYR A 5 -35.31 16.77 -33.06
CA TYR A 5 -36.64 16.02 -32.84
C TYR A 5 -36.69 15.04 -31.56
N ASN A 6 -37.63 14.12 -31.07
CA ASN A 6 -39.05 13.54 -31.17
C ASN A 6 -39.35 12.42 -30.03
N LEU A 7 -40.48 11.67 -29.70
CA LEU A 7 -42.00 11.83 -29.68
C LEU A 7 -43.05 10.72 -29.07
N ILE A 8 -43.20 10.35 -27.75
CA ILE A 8 -44.50 10.52 -26.86
C ILE A 8 -45.92 9.51 -26.77
N PHE A 9 -47.10 9.46 -25.80
CA PHE A 9 -48.78 8.99 -25.63
C PHE A 9 -49.87 8.36 -24.32
N ALA A 10 -51.38 8.22 -24.13
CA ALA A 10 -52.50 7.63 -22.96
C ALA A 10 -54.32 7.44 -22.84
N LEU A 11 -55.28 6.80 -21.85
CA LEU A 11 -56.99 6.65 -21.60
C LEU A 11 -58.05 5.92 -20.32
N SER A 12 -59.54 5.89 -20.06
CA SER A 12 -60.64 5.19 -18.92
C SER A 12 -62.44 5.08 -18.78
N LEU A 13 -63.39 4.43 -17.79
CA LEU A 13 -65.08 4.29 -17.56
C LEU A 13 -66.14 3.56 -16.29
N LEU A 14 -67.63 3.56 -16.03
CA LEU A 14 -68.78 2.93 -14.92
C LEU A 14 -70.56 2.89 -14.99
N SER A 15 -71.80 2.54 -14.21
CA SER A 15 -72.73 1.66 -13.11
C SER A 15 -74.47 1.79 -12.69
N GLY A 16 -75.42 0.96 -11.86
CA GLY A 16 -76.99 1.15 -11.20
C GLY A 16 -78.30 0.07 -10.66
N CYS A 17 -79.51 0.24 -9.80
CA CYS A 17 -80.86 -0.70 -9.32
C CYS A 17 -82.32 -0.38 -8.33
N GLY A 18 -83.50 -1.20 -7.96
CA GLY A 18 -84.83 -1.10 -6.89
C GLY A 18 -86.40 -1.91 -6.73
N TRP A 19 -87.42 -1.99 -5.64
CA TRP A 19 -88.91 -2.76 -5.35
C TRP A 19 -90.18 -2.63 -4.11
N TYR A 20 -91.53 -3.26 -4.03
CA TYR A 20 -92.71 -3.80 -2.92
C TYR A 20 -94.33 -3.39 -2.35
N ALA A 21 -95.36 -4.21 -1.65
CA ALA A 21 -96.92 -3.98 -1.05
C ALA A 21 -98.02 -5.02 -0.11
N THR A 22 -99.37 -4.78 0.47
CA THR A 22 -100.47 -5.62 1.46
C THR A 22 -102.18 -5.44 1.79
N GLN A 23 -103.10 -6.14 2.72
CA GLN A 23 -104.76 -6.12 3.07
C GLN A 23 -105.70 -6.77 4.41
N GLU A 24 -107.16 -6.86 4.69
CA GLU A 24 -108.16 -7.14 6.02
C GLU A 24 -109.85 -7.62 6.22
N MET A 25 -110.68 -7.94 7.42
CA MET A 25 -112.29 -8.33 7.75
C MET A 25 -113.18 -8.57 9.27
N VAL A 26 -114.62 -8.82 9.59
CA VAL A 26 -115.55 -9.05 10.98
C VAL A 26 -117.25 -9.45 11.22
N ASP A 27 -118.05 -9.85 12.42
CA ASP A 27 -119.68 -9.89 12.96
C ASP A 27 -120.40 -10.88 14.21
N GLU A 28 -121.66 -11.16 14.99
CA GLU A 28 -123.13 -10.78 15.73
C GLU A 28 -124.16 -11.83 16.72
N ALA A 29 -125.21 -11.61 17.77
CA ALA A 29 -126.40 -12.54 18.53
C ALA A 29 -127.53 -12.26 19.89
N GLY A 30 -128.70 -13.02 20.40
CA GLY A 30 -129.58 -13.19 21.84
C GLY A 30 -131.28 -13.30 22.32
N ASP A 31 -131.99 -13.94 23.47
CA ASP A 31 -133.53 -13.89 24.19
C ASP A 31 -134.21 -14.60 25.66
N ARG A 32 -135.61 -14.91 26.12
CA ARG A 32 -136.33 -15.54 27.43
C ARG A 32 -136.92 -17.03 27.32
N ASP A 33 -137.49 -17.77 28.33
CA ASP A 33 -137.53 -19.28 28.36
C ASP A 33 -138.85 -20.16 28.21
N GLY A 34 -139.59 -20.56 29.26
CA GLY A 34 -140.75 -21.48 29.25
C GLY A 34 -140.69 -22.83 30.02
N ASP A 35 -139.99 -22.98 31.16
CA ASP A 35 -139.96 -24.27 31.91
C ASP A 35 -141.24 -24.62 32.72
N GLY A 36 -141.96 -23.61 33.22
CA GLY A 36 -143.15 -23.77 34.07
C GLY A 36 -142.98 -23.33 35.53
N PHE A 37 -141.83 -22.79 35.90
CA PHE A 37 -141.67 -21.92 37.07
C PHE A 37 -142.10 -20.48 36.72
N ILE A 38 -141.92 -19.54 37.66
CA ILE A 38 -142.44 -18.16 37.61
C ILE A 38 -141.55 -17.26 38.46
N SER A 39 -141.15 -16.10 37.91
CA SER A 39 -140.29 -15.09 38.55
C SER A 39 -140.67 -14.73 39.98
N VAL A 40 -139.64 -14.51 40.81
CA VAL A 40 -139.74 -13.72 42.04
C VAL A 40 -140.46 -12.37 41.86
N LEU A 41 -140.32 -11.71 40.70
CA LEU A 41 -141.01 -10.46 40.36
C LEU A 41 -142.52 -10.62 40.11
N ALA A 42 -142.96 -11.74 39.53
CA ALA A 42 -144.37 -12.09 39.41
C ALA A 42 -144.94 -12.75 40.69
N GLY A 43 -144.08 -13.07 41.66
CA GLY A 43 -144.46 -13.63 42.97
C GLY A 43 -144.26 -15.15 43.11
N GLY A 44 -143.50 -15.77 42.22
CA GLY A 44 -143.02 -17.15 42.35
C GLY A 44 -141.71 -17.25 43.13
N ARG A 45 -140.84 -18.18 42.72
CA ARG A 45 -139.55 -18.46 43.38
C ARG A 45 -138.40 -18.72 42.40
N ASP A 46 -138.67 -18.63 41.12
CA ASP A 46 -137.66 -18.64 40.07
C ASP A 46 -136.75 -17.41 40.22
N CYS A 47 -135.44 -17.64 40.24
CA CYS A 47 -134.44 -16.60 40.38
C CYS A 47 -133.93 -16.02 39.03
N ASP A 48 -134.26 -16.62 37.88
CA ASP A 48 -134.07 -16.07 36.53
C ASP A 48 -135.13 -16.60 35.51
N ASP A 49 -136.34 -16.02 35.57
CA ASP A 49 -137.56 -16.20 34.70
C ASP A 49 -137.35 -15.76 33.23
N ALA A 50 -136.13 -15.99 32.75
CA ALA A 50 -135.66 -15.89 31.39
C ALA A 50 -134.78 -17.10 31.00
N ASP A 51 -134.58 -18.10 31.88
CA ASP A 51 -133.84 -19.32 31.57
C ASP A 51 -134.40 -20.60 32.23
N ALA A 52 -134.83 -21.54 31.38
CA ALA A 52 -135.56 -22.78 31.69
C ALA A 52 -134.74 -23.87 32.42
N ARG A 53 -133.70 -23.45 33.14
CA ARG A 53 -132.74 -24.25 33.90
C ARG A 53 -132.52 -23.70 35.31
N VAL A 54 -133.14 -22.58 35.67
CA VAL A 54 -132.95 -21.86 36.93
C VAL A 54 -134.23 -21.95 37.74
N TYR A 55 -134.30 -22.85 38.71
CA TYR A 55 -135.48 -23.02 39.54
C TYR A 55 -135.18 -23.71 40.87
N PRO A 56 -135.97 -23.46 41.94
CA PRO A 56 -135.76 -24.06 43.25
C PRO A 56 -135.63 -25.58 43.25
N GLY A 57 -134.42 -26.09 43.49
CA GLY A 57 -134.09 -27.52 43.41
C GLY A 57 -133.90 -28.05 41.98
N ALA A 58 -133.29 -27.26 41.10
CA ALA A 58 -132.64 -27.71 39.88
C ALA A 58 -131.41 -28.60 40.18
N SER A 59 -130.45 -28.64 39.27
CA SER A 59 -129.11 -29.14 39.54
C SER A 59 -128.16 -28.07 39.06
N GLU A 60 -127.19 -27.68 39.90
CA GLU A 60 -126.17 -26.68 39.55
C GLU A 60 -125.51 -27.05 38.21
N VAL A 61 -125.51 -26.08 37.31
CA VAL A 61 -124.98 -26.17 35.95
C VAL A 61 -123.68 -25.40 35.92
N CYS A 62 -122.63 -26.05 36.48
CA CYS A 62 -121.28 -25.51 36.64
C CYS A 62 -120.94 -24.41 35.62
N ASP A 63 -120.57 -23.26 36.15
CA ASP A 63 -119.93 -22.15 35.46
C ASP A 63 -120.88 -21.27 34.62
N ASP A 64 -122.22 -21.44 34.73
CA ASP A 64 -123.19 -20.46 34.20
C ASP A 64 -123.35 -19.21 35.10
N ASN A 65 -122.72 -19.24 36.29
CA ASN A 65 -122.67 -18.19 37.32
C ASN A 65 -124.08 -17.81 37.85
N LYS A 66 -125.06 -18.70 37.73
CA LYS A 66 -126.35 -18.58 38.40
C LYS A 66 -126.41 -19.51 39.59
N ASP A 67 -127.27 -19.13 40.52
CA ASP A 67 -127.74 -19.96 41.63
C ASP A 67 -128.85 -20.84 41.01
N ASN A 68 -128.51 -21.88 40.22
CA ASN A 68 -129.49 -22.56 39.37
C ASN A 68 -130.58 -23.23 40.21
N ASP A 69 -130.23 -23.80 41.36
CA ASP A 69 -131.17 -24.43 42.29
C ASP A 69 -131.78 -23.45 43.33
N CYS A 70 -131.40 -22.16 43.25
CA CYS A 70 -131.84 -21.03 44.07
C CYS A 70 -131.66 -21.24 45.61
N ASP A 71 -130.63 -21.96 46.08
CA ASP A 71 -130.30 -22.10 47.52
C ASP A 71 -129.44 -20.95 48.10
N GLY A 72 -128.67 -20.26 47.24
CA GLY A 72 -127.78 -19.16 47.60
C GLY A 72 -126.27 -19.42 47.43
N PHE A 73 -125.87 -20.62 46.99
CA PHE A 73 -124.48 -20.94 46.61
C PHE A 73 -124.39 -21.23 45.10
N VAL A 74 -123.66 -20.38 44.38
CA VAL A 74 -123.38 -20.55 42.95
C VAL A 74 -122.27 -21.61 42.76
N ASP A 75 -122.53 -22.64 41.96
CA ASP A 75 -121.56 -23.60 41.43
C ASP A 75 -120.88 -24.57 42.45
N ASP A 76 -121.60 -25.04 43.50
CA ASP A 76 -121.09 -26.06 44.45
C ASP A 76 -121.53 -27.50 44.09
N ILE A 77 -120.58 -28.45 44.03
CA ILE A 77 -120.84 -29.89 43.78
C ILE A 77 -120.05 -30.84 44.72
N GLY A 78 -120.42 -30.85 46.00
CA GLY A 78 -119.73 -31.62 47.07
C GLY A 78 -119.46 -33.13 46.87
N GLU A 79 -120.11 -33.83 45.93
CA GLU A 79 -119.69 -35.18 45.48
C GLU A 79 -119.63 -35.24 43.94
N GLY A 80 -118.42 -35.22 43.37
CA GLY A 80 -118.17 -35.40 41.94
C GLY A 80 -117.23 -34.40 41.28
N GLY A 81 -116.83 -33.33 41.99
CA GLY A 81 -115.88 -32.33 41.50
C GLY A 81 -114.45 -32.85 41.25
N LEU A 82 -113.64 -32.03 40.58
CA LEU A 82 -112.22 -32.30 40.35
C LEU A 82 -111.36 -31.90 41.55
N ALA A 83 -110.22 -32.56 41.70
CA ALA A 83 -109.16 -32.16 42.63
C ALA A 83 -108.41 -30.94 42.08
N TRP A 84 -108.39 -29.85 42.86
CA TRP A 84 -107.61 -28.66 42.63
C TRP A 84 -106.44 -28.63 43.61
N TYR A 85 -105.22 -28.52 43.10
CA TYR A 85 -103.98 -28.35 43.86
C TYR A 85 -103.78 -26.88 44.20
N GLN A 86 -103.12 -26.56 45.32
CA GLN A 86 -102.67 -25.19 45.56
C GLN A 86 -101.59 -24.84 44.51
N ASP A 87 -101.64 -23.62 44.01
CA ASP A 87 -100.76 -23.04 42.99
C ASP A 87 -100.36 -21.66 43.54
N THR A 88 -99.17 -21.51 44.12
CA THR A 88 -98.86 -20.30 44.91
C THR A 88 -98.27 -19.14 44.09
N ASP A 89 -97.70 -19.40 42.91
CA ASP A 89 -97.11 -18.38 42.03
C ASP A 89 -97.94 -18.05 40.76
N LEU A 90 -98.93 -18.89 40.42
CA LEU A 90 -99.90 -18.74 39.32
C LEU A 90 -99.42 -19.16 37.92
N ASP A 91 -98.49 -20.12 37.79
CA ASP A 91 -98.08 -20.66 36.49
C ASP A 91 -99.07 -21.68 35.87
N GLY A 92 -99.90 -22.32 36.69
CA GLY A 92 -100.87 -23.33 36.26
C GLY A 92 -100.44 -24.79 36.46
N TYR A 93 -99.37 -25.06 37.21
CA TYR A 93 -99.12 -26.30 37.95
C TYR A 93 -99.40 -26.06 39.45
N GLY A 94 -98.95 -26.93 40.35
CA GLY A 94 -99.17 -26.74 41.78
C GLY A 94 -98.75 -27.93 42.65
N ALA A 95 -98.52 -27.66 43.93
CA ALA A 95 -97.93 -28.60 44.89
C ALA A 95 -98.79 -29.87 45.17
N ASP A 96 -98.16 -31.04 45.07
CA ASP A 96 -98.76 -32.39 45.14
C ASP A 96 -99.64 -32.71 46.38
N GLU A 97 -99.46 -32.03 47.53
CA GLU A 97 -100.06 -32.45 48.81
C GLU A 97 -101.34 -31.69 49.24
N ILE A 98 -101.67 -30.54 48.65
CA ILE A 98 -102.78 -29.67 49.13
C ILE A 98 -103.94 -29.65 48.14
N VAL A 99 -105.07 -30.31 48.48
CA VAL A 99 -106.22 -30.49 47.56
C VAL A 99 -107.52 -29.86 48.07
N PHE A 100 -108.18 -29.10 47.20
CA PHE A 100 -109.59 -28.68 47.28
C PHE A 100 -110.42 -29.39 46.19
N VAL A 101 -111.76 -29.40 46.27
CA VAL A 101 -112.63 -30.13 45.32
C VAL A 101 -113.81 -29.25 44.84
N ALA A 102 -113.99 -29.10 43.52
CA ALA A 102 -115.01 -28.19 42.94
C ALA A 102 -115.38 -28.49 41.47
N CYS A 103 -116.31 -27.69 40.89
CA CYS A 103 -116.61 -27.61 39.45
C CYS A 103 -115.35 -27.32 38.60
N LEU A 104 -115.47 -27.53 37.28
CA LEU A 104 -114.38 -27.35 36.32
C LEU A 104 -113.99 -25.87 36.08
N GLY A 105 -114.97 -24.96 36.12
CA GLY A 105 -114.77 -23.52 36.06
C GLY A 105 -114.91 -22.82 37.42
N TRP A 106 -114.72 -23.54 38.53
CA TRP A 106 -114.34 -22.95 39.82
C TRP A 106 -112.89 -22.41 39.76
N ASN A 107 -112.61 -21.60 38.74
CA ASN A 107 -111.30 -21.09 38.40
C ASN A 107 -110.93 -19.94 39.35
N LYS A 108 -110.56 -20.34 40.57
CA LYS A 108 -110.16 -19.44 41.64
C LYS A 108 -108.64 -19.25 41.60
N PRO A 109 -108.14 -18.01 41.47
CA PRO A 109 -106.70 -17.73 41.54
C PRO A 109 -106.05 -18.33 42.80
N GLY A 110 -104.89 -18.96 42.60
CA GLY A 110 -104.14 -19.67 43.64
C GLY A 110 -104.33 -21.20 43.65
N TRP A 111 -104.95 -21.77 42.61
CA TRP A 111 -105.28 -23.20 42.50
C TRP A 111 -105.22 -23.70 41.05
N SER A 112 -104.60 -24.87 40.82
CA SER A 112 -104.50 -25.54 39.51
C SER A 112 -105.13 -26.94 39.49
N LEU A 113 -105.39 -27.46 38.30
CA LEU A 113 -105.79 -28.86 38.05
C LEU A 113 -104.60 -29.78 37.69
N ARG A 114 -103.36 -29.25 37.64
CA ARG A 114 -102.14 -30.00 37.32
C ARG A 114 -101.23 -30.12 38.56
N PRO A 115 -100.94 -31.34 39.05
CA PRO A 115 -99.88 -31.57 40.03
C PRO A 115 -98.49 -31.65 39.36
N GLY A 116 -97.44 -31.86 40.16
CA GLY A 116 -96.07 -32.12 39.69
C GLY A 116 -95.14 -30.91 39.64
N ASP A 117 -95.51 -29.81 40.32
CA ASP A 117 -94.63 -28.64 40.51
C ASP A 117 -93.50 -28.95 41.51
N CYS A 118 -92.26 -28.57 41.17
CA CYS A 118 -91.07 -28.79 42.01
C CYS A 118 -90.60 -27.57 42.83
N ASP A 119 -91.10 -26.36 42.54
CA ASP A 119 -90.95 -25.15 43.37
C ASP A 119 -92.16 -24.22 43.17
N ASP A 120 -93.28 -24.57 43.81
CA ASP A 120 -94.61 -23.89 43.86
C ASP A 120 -94.57 -22.38 44.26
N THR A 121 -93.38 -21.81 44.45
CA THR A 121 -93.13 -20.39 44.70
C THR A 121 -92.38 -19.67 43.58
N ASN A 122 -92.10 -20.35 42.46
CA ASN A 122 -91.33 -19.87 41.33
C ASN A 122 -91.87 -20.39 39.98
N ALA A 123 -92.74 -19.58 39.36
CA ALA A 123 -93.48 -19.77 38.09
C ALA A 123 -92.66 -20.11 36.81
N ALA A 124 -91.38 -20.41 36.97
CA ALA A 124 -90.46 -20.89 35.93
C ALA A 124 -90.00 -22.35 36.17
N ARG A 125 -90.51 -23.05 37.21
CA ARG A 125 -90.04 -24.38 37.64
C ARG A 125 -91.15 -25.43 37.69
N ASN A 126 -91.63 -25.79 36.50
CA ASN A 126 -92.77 -26.68 36.32
C ASN A 126 -92.64 -27.54 35.05
N PRO A 127 -93.36 -28.68 34.96
CA PRO A 127 -93.45 -29.54 33.76
C PRO A 127 -94.12 -28.93 32.50
N GLY A 128 -93.99 -27.61 32.31
CA GLY A 128 -94.35 -26.85 31.12
C GLY A 128 -93.26 -25.85 30.68
N VAL A 129 -92.16 -25.70 31.45
CA VAL A 129 -91.02 -24.83 31.16
C VAL A 129 -89.79 -25.70 30.90
N GLY A 130 -89.47 -25.99 29.63
CA GLY A 130 -88.31 -26.81 29.28
C GLY A 130 -86.97 -26.12 29.59
N ASP A 131 -85.98 -26.92 30.02
CA ASP A 131 -84.68 -26.45 30.50
C ASP A 131 -83.74 -26.00 29.35
N ALA A 132 -84.10 -24.87 28.76
CA ALA A 132 -83.29 -24.11 27.82
C ALA A 132 -82.38 -23.07 28.51
N SER A 133 -82.34 -23.12 29.85
CA SER A 133 -81.40 -22.37 30.69
C SER A 133 -79.98 -22.96 30.53
N CYS A 134 -78.98 -22.35 31.18
CA CYS A 134 -77.79 -23.12 31.58
C CYS A 134 -77.33 -22.59 32.94
N ASP A 135 -78.24 -22.64 33.91
CA ASP A 135 -78.10 -22.07 35.26
C ASP A 135 -77.71 -23.12 36.32
N GLY A 136 -77.82 -24.41 35.97
CA GLY A 136 -77.48 -25.54 36.83
C GLY A 136 -78.64 -26.04 37.69
N VAL A 137 -79.90 -25.80 37.29
CA VAL A 137 -81.09 -26.28 37.98
C VAL A 137 -82.15 -26.78 36.99
N ASP A 138 -82.66 -27.98 37.28
CA ASP A 138 -83.88 -28.60 36.77
C ASP A 138 -85.07 -27.62 36.76
N ASP A 139 -85.29 -26.93 35.62
CA ASP A 139 -86.40 -25.98 35.40
C ASP A 139 -87.71 -26.70 34.96
N ASP A 140 -87.64 -27.92 34.40
CA ASP A 140 -88.80 -28.66 33.87
C ASP A 140 -89.33 -29.77 34.80
N CYS A 141 -88.60 -30.08 35.88
CA CYS A 141 -88.90 -31.08 36.89
C CYS A 141 -88.84 -32.56 36.40
N ASP A 142 -88.21 -32.91 35.26
CA ASP A 142 -88.03 -34.32 34.85
C ASP A 142 -86.90 -35.06 35.60
N GLY A 143 -85.98 -34.32 36.22
CA GLY A 143 -84.85 -34.85 37.01
C GLY A 143 -83.50 -34.86 36.28
N ASN A 144 -83.40 -34.29 35.08
CA ASN A 144 -82.15 -33.88 34.44
C ASN A 144 -81.81 -32.40 34.80
N VAL A 145 -80.85 -31.77 34.10
CA VAL A 145 -80.36 -30.39 34.36
C VAL A 145 -79.65 -29.88 33.09
N ASP A 146 -80.03 -28.70 32.62
CA ASP A 146 -79.48 -27.95 31.47
C ASP A 146 -79.43 -28.76 30.13
N GLU A 147 -80.24 -29.82 29.92
CA GLU A 147 -80.08 -30.72 28.75
C GLU A 147 -80.64 -30.21 27.42
N ASP A 148 -81.65 -29.33 27.45
CA ASP A 148 -82.18 -28.63 26.25
C ASP A 148 -81.42 -27.30 25.97
N ALA A 149 -80.40 -26.98 26.77
CA ALA A 149 -79.54 -25.82 26.64
C ALA A 149 -78.77 -25.76 25.30
N GLN A 150 -78.56 -24.54 24.77
CA GLN A 150 -77.72 -24.37 23.58
C GLN A 150 -76.25 -24.69 23.89
N GLN A 151 -75.74 -25.77 23.30
CA GLN A 151 -74.34 -26.16 23.39
C GLN A 151 -73.48 -25.41 22.35
N PHE A 152 -72.29 -24.99 22.75
CA PHE A 152 -71.28 -24.35 21.92
C PHE A 152 -70.04 -25.25 21.81
N THR A 153 -69.24 -25.03 20.77
CA THR A 153 -67.89 -25.61 20.65
C THR A 153 -66.87 -24.61 21.16
N TRP A 154 -65.93 -25.12 21.93
CA TRP A 154 -64.75 -24.45 22.48
C TRP A 154 -63.54 -25.30 22.15
N PHE A 155 -62.34 -24.76 22.25
CA PHE A 155 -61.08 -25.44 21.92
C PHE A 155 -60.20 -25.44 23.16
N VAL A 156 -59.33 -26.43 23.34
CA VAL A 156 -58.37 -26.44 24.46
C VAL A 156 -57.44 -25.23 24.30
N ASP A 157 -57.18 -24.53 25.39
CA ASP A 157 -56.27 -23.38 25.52
C ASP A 157 -55.31 -23.75 26.67
N ALA A 158 -54.21 -24.44 26.33
CA ALA A 158 -53.36 -25.14 27.28
C ALA A 158 -52.16 -24.34 27.79
N ASP A 159 -51.83 -23.20 27.16
CA ASP A 159 -50.85 -22.23 27.67
C ASP A 159 -51.47 -20.92 28.21
N GLY A 160 -52.70 -20.58 27.82
CA GLY A 160 -53.49 -19.49 28.39
C GLY A 160 -53.45 -18.16 27.63
N ASP A 161 -53.08 -18.15 26.35
CA ASP A 161 -52.98 -16.93 25.54
C ASP A 161 -54.34 -16.40 25.01
N GLY A 162 -55.32 -17.29 24.84
CA GLY A 162 -56.67 -16.99 24.38
C GLY A 162 -57.01 -17.46 22.95
N TYR A 163 -56.13 -18.16 22.25
CA TYR A 163 -56.46 -19.04 21.12
C TYR A 163 -56.62 -20.49 21.63
N GLY A 164 -56.57 -21.50 20.76
CA GLY A 164 -56.63 -22.90 21.19
C GLY A 164 -56.68 -23.93 20.06
N ASP A 165 -56.30 -25.18 20.36
CA ASP A 165 -56.08 -26.26 19.38
C ASP A 165 -57.35 -26.60 18.55
N PRO A 166 -57.38 -26.32 17.22
CA PRO A 166 -58.49 -26.71 16.34
C PRO A 166 -58.76 -28.21 16.28
N THR A 167 -57.81 -29.05 16.71
CA THR A 167 -57.93 -30.51 16.74
C THR A 167 -58.48 -31.07 18.06
N SER A 168 -58.62 -30.24 19.12
CA SER A 168 -59.13 -30.61 20.44
C SER A 168 -60.43 -29.89 20.86
N PRO A 169 -61.54 -30.01 20.09
CA PRO A 169 -62.80 -29.35 20.42
C PRO A 169 -63.53 -29.98 21.62
N ILE A 170 -64.00 -29.13 22.53
CA ILE A 170 -64.86 -29.43 23.69
C ILE A 170 -66.27 -28.87 23.40
N ILE A 171 -67.32 -29.64 23.70
CA ILE A 171 -68.72 -29.19 23.56
C ILE A 171 -69.30 -28.90 24.95
N ALA A 172 -69.77 -27.66 25.17
CA ALA A 172 -70.39 -27.23 26.43
C ALA A 172 -71.29 -25.99 26.23
N CYS A 173 -72.35 -25.82 27.03
CA CYS A 173 -73.21 -24.62 26.99
C CYS A 173 -72.49 -23.33 27.44
N ARG A 174 -71.39 -23.47 28.18
CA ARG A 174 -70.57 -22.38 28.74
C ARG A 174 -69.10 -22.69 28.53
N LEU A 175 -68.29 -21.64 28.45
CA LEU A 175 -66.83 -21.71 28.35
C LEU A 175 -66.25 -22.63 29.44
N PRO A 176 -65.54 -23.72 29.08
CA PRO A 176 -64.75 -24.51 30.01
C PRO A 176 -63.61 -23.70 30.62
N GLN A 177 -63.03 -24.20 31.71
CA GLN A 177 -61.72 -23.71 32.17
C GLN A 177 -60.63 -24.30 31.29
N GLU A 178 -59.56 -23.54 30.99
CA GLU A 178 -58.46 -23.94 30.09
C GLU A 178 -58.98 -24.27 28.67
N ALA A 179 -59.76 -23.32 28.12
CA ALA A 179 -60.35 -23.37 26.78
C ALA A 179 -60.58 -21.97 26.19
N SER A 180 -60.61 -21.86 24.86
CA SER A 180 -60.99 -20.66 24.11
C SER A 180 -62.21 -20.88 23.19
N ALA A 181 -62.71 -19.76 22.64
CA ALA A 181 -63.72 -19.72 21.58
C ALA A 181 -63.11 -19.59 20.17
N ASN A 182 -61.79 -19.42 20.05
CA ASN A 182 -61.08 -19.33 18.77
C ASN A 182 -60.25 -20.59 18.51
N ASP A 183 -60.14 -20.99 17.24
CA ASP A 183 -59.47 -22.20 16.75
C ASP A 183 -58.32 -21.93 15.76
N ASP A 184 -57.82 -20.68 15.72
CA ASP A 184 -56.74 -20.22 14.83
C ASP A 184 -55.31 -20.56 15.34
N ASP A 185 -55.15 -21.34 16.40
CA ASP A 185 -53.83 -21.65 17.01
C ASP A 185 -53.00 -22.65 16.19
N CYS A 186 -51.68 -22.46 16.17
CA CYS A 186 -50.71 -23.36 15.54
C CYS A 186 -49.69 -24.04 16.48
N ASP A 187 -49.57 -23.64 17.76
CA ASP A 187 -48.87 -24.38 18.83
C ASP A 187 -49.44 -24.05 20.23
N ASP A 188 -50.57 -24.68 20.58
CA ASP A 188 -51.28 -24.75 21.90
C ASP A 188 -50.40 -25.24 23.08
N THR A 189 -49.06 -25.21 22.94
CA THR A 189 -48.10 -25.42 24.02
C THR A 189 -47.15 -24.24 24.23
N ASN A 190 -47.29 -23.16 23.48
CA ASN A 190 -46.41 -22.00 23.50
C ASN A 190 -47.14 -20.67 23.14
N ALA A 191 -47.56 -19.93 24.18
CA ALA A 191 -48.16 -18.57 24.17
C ALA A 191 -47.29 -17.44 23.55
N SER A 192 -46.37 -17.77 22.66
CA SER A 192 -45.56 -16.88 21.82
C SER A 192 -45.63 -17.28 20.33
N ILE A 193 -46.47 -18.26 19.98
CA ILE A 193 -46.73 -18.76 18.63
C ILE A 193 -48.26 -18.78 18.45
N ALA A 194 -48.83 -17.65 18.04
CA ALA A 194 -50.27 -17.45 17.96
C ALA A 194 -50.65 -16.29 17.00
N PRO A 195 -51.90 -16.24 16.49
CA PRO A 195 -52.33 -15.20 15.57
C PRO A 195 -52.14 -13.78 16.10
N ASN A 196 -51.52 -12.92 15.28
CA ASN A 196 -51.15 -11.53 15.58
C ASN A 196 -50.00 -11.36 16.60
N MET A 197 -49.21 -12.41 16.87
CA MET A 197 -47.85 -12.24 17.39
C MET A 197 -46.92 -11.63 16.31
N SER A 198 -45.68 -11.36 16.69
CA SER A 198 -44.60 -10.94 15.78
C SER A 198 -43.64 -12.12 15.61
N ASP A 199 -43.02 -12.24 14.44
CA ASP A 199 -41.98 -13.24 14.22
C ASP A 199 -40.62 -12.77 14.74
N ASP A 200 -39.81 -13.73 15.17
CA ASP A 200 -38.38 -13.56 15.46
C ASP A 200 -37.57 -14.20 14.31
N CYS A 201 -36.27 -13.89 14.15
CA CYS A 201 -35.39 -14.60 13.21
C CYS A 201 -35.01 -16.03 13.69
N ASP A 202 -35.96 -16.86 14.13
CA ASP A 202 -35.71 -18.21 14.68
C ASP A 202 -36.11 -19.38 13.74
N GLY A 203 -36.82 -19.09 12.64
CA GLY A 203 -37.24 -20.06 11.63
C GLY A 203 -38.58 -20.74 11.91
N LEU A 204 -39.41 -20.16 12.79
CA LEU A 204 -40.80 -20.57 13.07
C LEU A 204 -41.82 -19.62 12.39
N ASP A 205 -43.11 -19.96 12.51
CA ASP A 205 -44.26 -19.16 12.07
C ASP A 205 -44.95 -18.65 13.35
N ASN A 206 -44.37 -17.64 14.02
CA ASN A 206 -44.86 -17.19 15.32
C ASN A 206 -46.24 -16.55 15.21
N ASN A 207 -46.55 -15.92 14.07
CA ASN A 207 -47.83 -15.25 13.85
C ASN A 207 -48.94 -16.17 13.26
N CYS A 208 -48.63 -17.44 13.01
CA CYS A 208 -49.50 -18.49 12.46
C CYS A 208 -50.09 -18.22 11.04
N ASN A 209 -49.48 -17.39 10.20
CA ASN A 209 -50.03 -17.07 8.86
C ASN A 209 -49.61 -18.01 7.71
N ASN A 210 -48.74 -18.99 7.96
CA ASN A 210 -48.12 -19.91 6.99
C ASN A 210 -46.98 -19.28 6.16
N LEU A 211 -46.33 -18.26 6.71
CA LEU A 211 -45.01 -17.75 6.28
C LEU A 211 -44.02 -17.95 7.45
N ILE A 212 -42.76 -17.53 7.26
CA ILE A 212 -41.66 -17.73 8.22
C ILE A 212 -40.71 -16.53 8.08
N ASP A 213 -40.33 -15.93 9.21
CA ASP A 213 -39.41 -14.78 9.34
C ASP A 213 -39.79 -13.53 8.50
N GLU A 214 -41.09 -13.27 8.16
CA GLU A 214 -41.46 -12.19 7.24
C GLU A 214 -41.85 -10.83 7.86
N ASP A 215 -42.50 -10.79 9.02
CA ASP A 215 -42.90 -9.55 9.71
C ASP A 215 -42.01 -9.27 10.95
N VAL A 216 -40.76 -9.77 10.91
CA VAL A 216 -39.73 -9.61 11.96
C VAL A 216 -39.35 -8.13 12.19
N PRO A 217 -39.18 -7.67 13.45
CA PRO A 217 -38.69 -6.33 13.75
C PRO A 217 -37.31 -6.01 13.17
N GLU A 218 -37.11 -4.77 12.69
CA GLU A 218 -35.81 -4.28 12.20
C GLU A 218 -34.67 -4.34 13.25
N GLU A 219 -35.00 -4.55 14.53
CA GLU A 219 -34.05 -4.66 15.64
C GLU A 219 -33.50 -6.07 15.88
N ASP A 220 -34.07 -7.11 15.25
CA ASP A 220 -33.64 -8.52 15.38
C ASP A 220 -32.91 -9.07 14.14
N PHE A 221 -32.79 -8.28 13.06
CA PHE A 221 -31.99 -8.66 11.89
C PHE A 221 -30.48 -8.70 12.17
N VAL A 222 -29.82 -9.72 11.62
CA VAL A 222 -28.35 -9.81 11.60
C VAL A 222 -27.79 -8.97 10.44
N SER A 223 -26.74 -8.19 10.70
CA SER A 223 -25.96 -7.48 9.68
C SER A 223 -24.99 -8.42 8.95
N TRP A 224 -24.97 -8.34 7.63
CA TRP A 224 -24.09 -9.10 6.75
C TRP A 224 -23.34 -8.16 5.80
N TYR A 225 -22.06 -8.45 5.57
CA TYR A 225 -21.13 -7.64 4.76
C TYR A 225 -20.65 -8.48 3.58
N LEU A 226 -20.48 -7.89 2.40
CA LEU A 226 -20.00 -8.60 1.21
C LEU A 226 -18.60 -9.17 1.47
N ASP A 227 -18.37 -10.41 1.05
CA ASP A 227 -17.10 -11.15 1.08
C ASP A 227 -16.81 -11.57 -0.38
N SER A 228 -16.01 -10.78 -1.08
CA SER A 228 -15.77 -10.93 -2.53
C SER A 228 -14.53 -11.77 -2.87
N ASP A 229 -13.61 -11.99 -1.92
CA ASP A 229 -12.40 -12.78 -2.14
C ASP A 229 -12.32 -14.12 -1.36
N GLY A 230 -13.06 -14.26 -0.26
CA GLY A 230 -13.26 -15.51 0.47
C GLY A 230 -12.49 -15.68 1.78
N ASP A 231 -12.01 -14.61 2.43
CA ASP A 231 -11.22 -14.70 3.68
C ASP A 231 -12.05 -14.80 4.99
N LEU A 232 -13.36 -14.50 4.91
CA LEU A 232 -14.38 -14.49 5.97
C LEU A 232 -14.54 -13.19 6.79
N PHE A 233 -13.86 -12.11 6.41
CA PHE A 233 -14.25 -10.74 6.71
C PHE A 233 -15.04 -10.15 5.52
N GLY A 234 -15.49 -8.89 5.62
CA GLY A 234 -16.24 -8.24 4.57
C GLY A 234 -16.38 -6.73 4.73
N ASP A 235 -16.67 -6.06 3.60
CA ASP A 235 -16.66 -4.59 3.44
C ASP A 235 -17.73 -3.91 4.32
N PRO A 236 -17.34 -3.10 5.33
CA PRO A 236 -18.25 -2.36 6.20
C PRO A 236 -19.21 -1.40 5.47
N ASP A 237 -18.85 -0.87 4.29
CA ASP A 237 -19.71 0.02 3.49
C ASP A 237 -20.79 -0.76 2.68
N THR A 238 -20.79 -2.10 2.73
CA THR A 238 -21.74 -2.97 2.00
C THR A 238 -22.86 -3.59 2.85
N GLU A 239 -23.06 -3.13 4.09
CA GLU A 239 -24.00 -3.72 5.07
C GLU A 239 -25.41 -4.03 4.50
N VAL A 240 -25.85 -5.28 4.64
CA VAL A 240 -27.20 -5.78 4.36
C VAL A 240 -27.75 -6.50 5.59
N GLN A 241 -28.90 -6.07 6.09
CA GLN A 241 -29.60 -6.72 7.21
C GLN A 241 -30.53 -7.85 6.70
N ALA A 242 -30.46 -9.04 7.32
CA ALA A 242 -31.34 -10.18 7.04
C ALA A 242 -31.28 -11.25 8.14
N CYS A 243 -32.36 -12.02 8.35
CA CYS A 243 -32.33 -13.19 9.25
C CYS A 243 -31.36 -14.30 8.78
N ALA A 244 -31.25 -14.51 7.47
CA ALA A 244 -30.42 -15.57 6.87
C ALA A 244 -29.31 -14.99 5.97
N GLN A 245 -28.13 -15.61 6.04
CA GLN A 245 -26.92 -15.22 5.30
C GLN A 245 -27.17 -15.00 3.80
N PRO A 246 -27.04 -13.76 3.28
CA PRO A 246 -27.10 -13.49 1.85
C PRO A 246 -25.93 -14.20 1.12
N PRO A 247 -26.12 -14.73 -0.10
CA PRO A 247 -25.06 -15.39 -0.84
C PRO A 247 -23.85 -14.47 -1.08
N GLY A 248 -22.66 -14.90 -0.63
CA GLY A 248 -21.42 -14.13 -0.74
C GLY A 248 -21.31 -12.99 0.27
N HIS A 249 -21.99 -13.08 1.42
CA HIS A 249 -21.82 -12.15 2.54
C HIS A 249 -21.48 -12.92 3.82
N VAL A 250 -20.81 -12.28 4.77
CA VAL A 250 -20.42 -12.82 6.09
C VAL A 250 -20.85 -11.89 7.22
N SER A 251 -20.85 -12.38 8.46
CA SER A 251 -21.24 -11.60 9.64
C SER A 251 -20.06 -10.87 10.32
N GLY A 252 -18.84 -11.02 9.81
CA GLY A 252 -17.66 -10.31 10.27
C GLY A 252 -17.40 -9.05 9.45
N ALA A 253 -17.73 -7.88 9.98
CA ALA A 253 -17.17 -6.62 9.46
C ALA A 253 -15.69 -6.52 9.81
N GLY A 254 -14.91 -5.88 8.94
CA GLY A 254 -13.50 -5.58 9.21
C GLY A 254 -12.57 -5.72 8.01
N ASP A 255 -13.10 -5.83 6.79
CA ASP A 255 -12.28 -5.72 5.59
C ASP A 255 -12.13 -4.25 5.18
N CYS A 256 -10.95 -3.83 4.70
CA CYS A 256 -10.71 -2.50 4.15
C CYS A 256 -10.21 -2.50 2.69
N ASP A 257 -10.05 -3.67 2.06
CA ASP A 257 -9.92 -3.92 0.62
C ASP A 257 -10.45 -5.33 0.27
N ASP A 258 -11.78 -5.46 0.18
CA ASP A 258 -12.59 -6.68 -0.15
C ASP A 258 -12.23 -7.33 -1.51
N THR A 259 -11.11 -6.93 -2.12
CA THR A 259 -10.53 -7.55 -3.30
C THR A 259 -9.20 -8.28 -3.01
N ASN A 260 -8.75 -8.30 -1.75
CA ASN A 260 -7.45 -8.79 -1.33
C ASN A 260 -7.43 -9.46 0.08
N ALA A 261 -7.65 -10.78 0.11
CA ALA A 261 -7.63 -11.78 1.21
C ALA A 261 -6.37 -11.82 2.13
N SER A 262 -5.82 -10.68 2.46
CA SER A 262 -4.66 -10.39 3.30
C SER A 262 -4.73 -8.97 3.90
N ILE A 263 -5.84 -8.25 3.68
CA ILE A 263 -6.15 -6.92 4.22
C ILE A 263 -7.48 -7.03 4.97
N HIS A 264 -7.42 -7.39 6.25
CA HIS A 264 -8.60 -7.63 7.08
C HIS A 264 -8.24 -7.43 8.56
N VAL A 265 -9.22 -7.14 9.42
CA VAL A 265 -8.97 -6.95 10.86
C VAL A 265 -8.18 -8.12 11.46
N GLY A 266 -6.97 -7.82 11.94
CA GLY A 266 -6.02 -8.78 12.51
C GLY A 266 -5.22 -9.64 11.52
N ALA A 267 -5.10 -9.25 10.24
CA ALA A 267 -4.13 -9.84 9.33
C ALA A 267 -2.67 -9.50 9.76
N PRO A 268 -1.66 -10.31 9.43
CA PRO A 268 -0.27 -9.98 9.73
C PRO A 268 0.24 -8.83 8.84
N GLU A 269 0.81 -7.82 9.47
CA GLU A 269 1.24 -6.57 8.83
C GLU A 269 2.51 -6.78 8.00
N ALA A 270 2.45 -6.43 6.71
CA ALA A 270 3.62 -6.40 5.84
C ALA A 270 4.31 -5.03 5.89
N CYS A 271 5.63 -4.99 5.69
CA CYS A 271 6.38 -3.73 5.57
C CYS A 271 6.14 -3.00 4.22
N ASP A 272 5.05 -3.28 3.48
CA ASP A 272 4.82 -2.77 2.11
C ASP A 272 4.03 -1.44 2.04
N GLY A 273 3.57 -0.93 3.18
CA GLY A 273 2.84 0.34 3.28
C GLY A 273 1.33 0.20 3.06
N LEU A 274 0.79 -1.01 3.16
CA LEU A 274 -0.65 -1.28 3.23
C LEU A 274 -1.07 -1.48 4.69
N ASP A 275 -2.13 -0.78 5.11
CA ASP A 275 -2.83 -1.03 6.38
C ASP A 275 -3.51 -2.40 6.27
N SER A 276 -2.79 -3.45 6.68
CA SER A 276 -3.19 -4.84 6.46
C SER A 276 -4.17 -5.33 7.53
N ASP A 277 -4.09 -4.80 8.77
CA ASP A 277 -4.98 -5.18 9.86
C ASP A 277 -6.13 -4.18 10.09
N CYS A 278 -6.29 -3.21 9.19
CA CYS A 278 -7.38 -2.21 9.14
C CYS A 278 -7.54 -1.39 10.45
N ASP A 279 -6.44 -1.17 11.17
CA ASP A 279 -6.40 -0.45 12.46
C ASP A 279 -6.32 1.08 12.29
N GLY A 280 -5.85 1.55 11.13
CA GLY A 280 -5.69 2.94 10.76
C GLY A 280 -4.25 3.48 10.82
N GLU A 281 -3.26 2.66 11.20
CA GLU A 281 -1.84 2.96 11.06
C GLU A 281 -1.24 2.25 9.82
N ASP A 282 -0.69 3.01 8.88
CA ASP A 282 -0.23 2.54 7.55
C ASP A 282 1.12 1.81 7.58
N GLY A 283 1.32 0.94 8.58
CA GLY A 283 2.60 0.33 8.92
C GLY A 283 3.63 1.29 9.53
N GLN A 284 3.35 2.60 9.58
CA GLN A 284 4.30 3.64 10.00
C GLN A 284 4.21 4.05 11.48
N GLY A 285 3.26 3.50 12.25
CA GLY A 285 3.19 3.65 13.72
C GLY A 285 3.43 2.36 14.51
N VAL A 286 3.31 1.19 13.85
CA VAL A 286 3.31 -0.13 14.49
C VAL A 286 4.65 -0.44 15.17
N SER A 287 4.61 -1.15 16.30
CA SER A 287 5.81 -1.62 17.00
C SER A 287 6.48 -2.83 16.32
N ILE A 288 6.73 -2.74 15.01
CA ILE A 288 7.40 -3.75 14.16
C ILE A 288 8.57 -3.05 13.44
N ALA A 289 9.79 -3.53 13.69
CA ALA A 289 10.99 -3.02 13.03
C ALA A 289 11.30 -3.76 11.71
N ALA A 290 10.98 -5.05 11.66
CA ALA A 290 11.23 -5.88 10.50
C ALA A 290 10.31 -7.11 10.45
N THR A 291 10.14 -7.65 9.25
CA THR A 291 9.56 -8.97 8.99
C THR A 291 10.64 -9.95 8.50
N LEU A 292 10.49 -11.22 8.86
CA LEU A 292 11.36 -12.31 8.43
C LEU A 292 10.48 -13.55 8.18
N ALA A 293 10.45 -14.01 6.92
CA ALA A 293 9.67 -15.18 6.50
C ALA A 293 8.18 -15.16 6.94
N GLY A 294 7.55 -13.98 6.91
CA GLY A 294 6.15 -13.80 7.31
C GLY A 294 5.91 -13.74 8.83
N GLN A 295 6.96 -13.48 9.63
CA GLN A 295 6.84 -13.18 11.06
C GLN A 295 7.34 -11.77 11.34
N SER A 296 6.56 -11.00 12.09
CA SER A 296 6.86 -9.61 12.47
C SER A 296 7.66 -9.53 13.76
N PHE A 297 8.67 -8.66 13.81
CA PHE A 297 9.61 -8.52 14.94
C PHE A 297 9.68 -7.08 15.44
N ALA A 298 9.48 -6.89 16.75
CA ALA A 298 9.42 -5.57 17.38
C ALA A 298 10.77 -4.82 17.50
N THR A 299 11.90 -5.50 17.21
CA THR A 299 13.23 -4.86 17.09
C THR A 299 14.04 -5.56 16.01
N LEU A 300 14.93 -4.81 15.34
CA LEU A 300 15.79 -5.37 14.29
C LEU A 300 16.77 -6.42 14.87
N ASP A 301 17.32 -6.19 16.07
CA ASP A 301 18.13 -7.18 16.80
C ASP A 301 17.40 -8.52 16.99
N ALA A 302 16.07 -8.51 17.19
CA ALA A 302 15.28 -9.73 17.38
C ALA A 302 15.06 -10.48 16.06
N ALA A 303 14.81 -9.78 14.95
CA ALA A 303 14.76 -10.37 13.61
C ALA A 303 16.10 -10.98 13.21
N LEU A 304 17.19 -10.25 13.42
CA LEU A 304 18.57 -10.70 13.17
C LEU A 304 18.94 -11.92 14.03
N SER A 305 18.52 -11.95 15.31
CA SER A 305 18.71 -13.10 16.20
C SER A 305 17.91 -14.34 15.81
N ALA A 306 16.85 -14.19 15.01
CA ALA A 306 16.04 -15.27 14.46
C ALA A 306 16.44 -15.68 13.04
N ALA A 307 17.23 -14.85 12.33
CA ALA A 307 17.63 -15.07 10.95
C ALA A 307 18.46 -16.35 10.80
N SER A 308 18.00 -17.26 9.94
CA SER A 308 18.82 -18.38 9.49
C SER A 308 19.85 -17.92 8.44
N PRO A 309 20.98 -18.61 8.29
CA PRO A 309 21.91 -18.35 7.19
C PRO A 309 21.21 -18.36 5.82
N GLY A 310 21.48 -17.35 4.99
CA GLY A 310 20.82 -17.11 3.70
C GLY A 310 19.45 -16.43 3.80
N ALA A 311 19.03 -15.95 4.97
CA ALA A 311 17.75 -15.24 5.12
C ALA A 311 17.76 -13.82 4.54
N THR A 312 16.57 -13.35 4.17
CA THR A 312 16.27 -11.92 3.95
C THR A 312 15.47 -11.41 5.15
N VAL A 313 15.88 -10.28 5.70
CA VAL A 313 15.15 -9.52 6.73
C VAL A 313 14.65 -8.24 6.07
N ASP A 314 13.32 -8.11 6.02
CA ASP A 314 12.63 -6.99 5.40
C ASP A 314 12.34 -5.92 6.46
N ILE A 315 13.03 -4.79 6.38
CA ILE A 315 13.01 -3.71 7.35
C ILE A 315 11.94 -2.70 6.94
N CYS A 316 11.07 -2.36 7.89
CA CYS A 316 9.98 -1.42 7.68
C CYS A 316 10.47 0.03 7.48
N PRO A 317 9.64 0.93 6.95
CA PRO A 317 9.89 2.38 6.92
C PRO A 317 10.37 2.94 8.27
N GLY A 318 11.19 4.00 8.25
CA GLY A 318 11.58 4.75 9.46
C GLY A 318 13.09 4.79 9.77
N ASP A 319 13.43 5.49 10.85
CA ASP A 319 14.77 5.59 11.45
C ASP A 319 14.94 4.50 12.53
N TRP A 320 15.76 3.48 12.27
CA TRP A 320 16.00 2.37 13.19
C TRP A 320 17.42 2.39 13.77
N GLU A 321 17.52 2.31 15.10
CA GLU A 321 18.77 2.02 15.80
C GLU A 321 19.05 0.50 15.81
N LEU A 322 20.30 0.14 15.59
CA LEU A 322 20.80 -1.23 15.52
C LEU A 322 22.07 -1.37 16.38
N SER A 323 22.24 -2.52 17.05
CA SER A 323 23.52 -2.89 17.66
C SER A 323 24.45 -3.52 16.61
N THR A 324 25.74 -3.16 16.59
CA THR A 324 26.73 -3.55 15.56
C THR A 324 26.56 -4.99 15.05
N LEU A 325 26.12 -5.11 13.80
CA LEU A 325 25.84 -6.40 13.15
C LEU A 325 27.14 -7.07 12.68
N SER A 326 27.55 -8.15 13.35
CA SER A 326 28.67 -9.00 12.90
C SER A 326 28.15 -10.17 12.06
N VAL A 327 28.45 -10.16 10.75
CA VAL A 327 28.05 -11.21 9.80
C VAL A 327 29.21 -12.17 9.58
N SER A 328 29.08 -13.41 10.08
CA SER A 328 30.13 -14.44 10.03
C SER A 328 29.71 -15.78 9.42
N ASP A 329 28.53 -15.86 8.78
CA ASP A 329 28.08 -17.06 8.07
C ASP A 329 28.30 -16.96 6.54
N VAL A 330 28.82 -18.05 5.98
CA VAL A 330 29.18 -18.20 4.56
C VAL A 330 27.98 -18.36 3.60
N GLN A 331 26.77 -18.61 4.11
CA GLN A 331 25.54 -18.53 3.30
C GLN A 331 24.97 -17.11 3.26
N GLY A 332 25.49 -16.22 4.12
CA GLY A 332 25.22 -14.79 4.13
C GLY A 332 23.88 -14.36 4.74
N LEU A 333 23.59 -13.07 4.58
CA LEU A 333 22.41 -12.37 5.10
C LEU A 333 22.04 -11.23 4.15
N THR A 334 20.74 -11.03 3.91
CA THR A 334 20.22 -9.87 3.18
C THR A 334 19.38 -9.00 4.10
N LEU A 335 19.65 -7.69 4.13
CA LEU A 335 18.78 -6.68 4.75
C LEU A 335 18.19 -5.80 3.64
N ARG A 336 16.88 -5.61 3.66
CA ARG A 336 16.18 -4.84 2.63
C ARG A 336 15.26 -3.79 3.24
N GLY A 337 15.44 -2.53 2.88
CA GLY A 337 14.47 -1.46 3.16
C GLY A 337 13.32 -1.56 2.18
N SER A 338 12.13 -1.94 2.67
CA SER A 338 10.98 -2.31 1.83
C SER A 338 10.51 -1.21 0.87
N SER A 339 10.70 0.05 1.23
CA SER A 339 10.31 1.24 0.46
C SER A 339 11.48 1.99 -0.21
N GLY A 340 12.67 1.38 -0.25
CA GLY A 340 13.87 1.97 -0.84
C GLY A 340 14.56 3.01 0.03
N ARG A 341 15.78 3.40 -0.38
CA ARG A 341 16.74 4.17 0.46
C ARG A 341 16.26 5.50 1.01
N GLY A 342 15.25 6.11 0.40
CA GLY A 342 14.69 7.38 0.86
C GLY A 342 13.81 7.26 2.12
N VAL A 343 13.51 6.04 2.58
CA VAL A 343 12.44 5.77 3.56
C VAL A 343 12.93 4.99 4.79
N THR A 344 13.85 4.03 4.63
CA THR A 344 14.40 3.25 5.75
C THR A 344 15.84 3.66 6.03
N THR A 345 16.11 4.16 7.24
CA THR A 345 17.45 4.51 7.73
C THR A 345 17.90 3.57 8.84
N LEU A 346 19.15 3.09 8.77
CA LEU A 346 19.82 2.40 9.87
C LEU A 346 20.88 3.31 10.50
N ARG A 347 20.94 3.28 11.83
CA ARG A 347 21.89 4.02 12.69
C ARG A 347 22.48 3.07 13.73
N GLU A 348 23.74 3.26 14.11
CA GLU A 348 24.34 2.48 15.20
C GLU A 348 24.05 3.13 16.56
N ALA A 349 23.56 2.35 17.52
CA ALA A 349 23.04 2.81 18.81
C ALA A 349 24.08 3.41 19.79
N SER A 350 25.36 3.40 19.45
CA SER A 350 26.49 3.84 20.29
C SER A 350 27.57 4.68 19.56
N GLN A 351 27.32 5.06 18.29
CA GLN A 351 28.22 5.77 17.37
C GLN A 351 29.43 4.95 16.86
N GLY A 352 29.37 3.62 16.92
CA GLY A 352 30.32 2.71 16.29
C GLY A 352 29.87 2.19 14.91
N ILE A 353 30.39 1.04 14.49
CA ILE A 353 30.17 0.44 13.16
C ILE A 353 28.76 -0.17 13.05
N ILE A 354 28.02 0.11 11.97
CA ILE A 354 26.65 -0.42 11.78
C ILE A 354 26.71 -1.93 11.47
N ALA A 355 27.57 -2.34 10.53
CA ALA A 355 27.79 -3.76 10.24
C ALA A 355 29.25 -4.08 9.86
N SER A 356 29.73 -5.25 10.28
CA SER A 356 31.04 -5.83 9.94
C SER A 356 30.86 -7.21 9.31
N VAL A 357 31.56 -7.47 8.20
CA VAL A 357 31.45 -8.69 7.38
C VAL A 357 32.74 -9.49 7.45
N GLU A 358 32.71 -10.61 8.17
CA GLU A 358 33.88 -11.43 8.49
C GLU A 358 34.30 -12.37 7.35
N ALA A 359 35.48 -13.00 7.50
CA ALA A 359 36.17 -13.73 6.44
C ALA A 359 35.33 -14.84 5.79
N GLY A 360 35.02 -14.66 4.50
CA GLY A 360 34.19 -15.57 3.71
C GLY A 360 32.68 -15.51 3.97
N ALA A 361 32.19 -14.59 4.81
CA ALA A 361 30.77 -14.30 4.97
C ALA A 361 30.25 -13.38 3.85
N ARG A 362 28.93 -13.31 3.68
CA ARG A 362 28.29 -12.38 2.72
C ARG A 362 27.20 -11.53 3.36
N LEU A 363 27.27 -10.21 3.20
CA LEU A 363 26.18 -9.30 3.50
C LEU A 363 25.65 -8.69 2.20
N THR A 364 24.33 -8.58 2.07
CA THR A 364 23.67 -7.84 1.00
C THR A 364 22.72 -6.81 1.60
N LEU A 365 22.84 -5.55 1.18
CA LEU A 365 22.02 -4.43 1.62
C LEU A 365 21.27 -3.87 0.42
N GLU A 366 19.96 -3.70 0.53
CA GLU A 366 19.09 -3.27 -0.57
C GLU A 366 18.13 -2.17 -0.10
N GLY A 367 18.09 -1.01 -0.75
CA GLY A 367 17.10 0.03 -0.44
C GLY A 367 17.25 0.70 0.94
N LEU A 368 18.47 0.89 1.45
CA LEU A 368 18.72 1.43 2.81
C LEU A 368 19.52 2.74 2.79
N THR A 369 19.26 3.64 3.74
CA THR A 369 20.22 4.69 4.14
C THR A 369 20.99 4.24 5.38
N LEU A 370 22.32 4.39 5.38
CA LEU A 370 23.21 4.18 6.53
C LEU A 370 23.79 5.53 6.96
N SER A 371 23.65 5.91 8.23
CA SER A 371 24.17 7.20 8.73
C SER A 371 24.38 7.27 10.24
N GLY A 372 25.31 8.12 10.68
CA GLY A 372 25.54 8.43 12.09
C GLY A 372 26.50 7.47 12.81
N SER A 373 27.47 6.88 12.11
CA SER A 373 28.66 6.27 12.72
C SER A 373 29.79 7.30 12.87
N ASP A 374 30.48 7.35 14.01
CA ASP A 374 31.72 8.14 14.16
C ASP A 374 32.96 7.39 13.59
N ASP A 375 32.78 6.14 13.15
CA ASP A 375 33.80 5.23 12.58
C ASP A 375 33.37 4.82 11.15
N ALA A 376 33.77 3.65 10.66
CA ALA A 376 33.20 3.05 9.45
C ALA A 376 31.72 2.69 9.61
N ALA A 377 30.87 3.05 8.65
CA ALA A 377 29.49 2.57 8.62
C ALA A 377 29.42 1.07 8.30
N LEU A 378 30.23 0.62 7.33
CA LEU A 378 30.41 -0.78 6.96
C LEU A 378 31.89 -1.17 7.02
N ASP A 379 32.17 -2.30 7.65
CA ASP A 379 33.49 -2.94 7.73
C ASP A 379 33.46 -4.31 7.02
N VAL A 380 34.53 -4.69 6.32
CA VAL A 380 34.61 -5.92 5.52
C VAL A 380 36.00 -6.54 5.66
N VAL A 381 36.11 -7.63 6.41
CA VAL A 381 37.38 -8.31 6.74
C VAL A 381 37.47 -9.65 6.01
N ASP A 382 38.09 -9.68 4.82
CA ASP A 382 38.13 -10.84 3.91
C ASP A 382 36.72 -11.41 3.55
N GLY A 383 35.68 -10.58 3.67
CA GLY A 383 34.28 -10.91 3.40
C GLY A 383 33.76 -10.46 2.02
N THR A 384 32.48 -10.70 1.75
CA THR A 384 31.78 -10.19 0.57
C THR A 384 30.64 -9.24 0.97
N LEU A 385 30.76 -7.97 0.61
CA LEU A 385 29.71 -6.96 0.79
C LEU A 385 29.07 -6.62 -0.55
N VAL A 386 27.73 -6.59 -0.59
CA VAL A 386 26.95 -6.12 -1.74
C VAL A 386 25.95 -5.06 -1.29
N VAL A 387 25.86 -3.97 -2.03
CA VAL A 387 25.01 -2.82 -1.69
C VAL A 387 24.26 -2.34 -2.95
N LEU A 388 22.93 -2.31 -2.87
CA LEU A 388 22.00 -2.09 -4.00
C LEU A 388 21.02 -0.95 -3.66
N ASP A 389 20.79 -0.02 -4.59
CA ASP A 389 19.90 1.16 -4.43
C ASP A 389 19.95 1.79 -3.02
N SER A 390 21.15 1.98 -2.48
CA SER A 390 21.34 2.40 -1.09
C SER A 390 22.05 3.76 -1.00
N ARG A 391 22.18 4.28 0.22
CA ARG A 391 22.87 5.53 0.55
C ARG A 391 23.74 5.34 1.79
N ILE A 392 24.99 5.75 1.75
CA ILE A 392 25.91 5.70 2.90
C ILE A 392 26.43 7.11 3.14
N SER A 393 25.95 7.77 4.21
CA SER A 393 26.19 9.21 4.36
C SER A 393 26.28 9.70 5.79
N ASN A 394 27.05 10.78 6.00
CA ASN A 394 27.22 11.41 7.32
C ASN A 394 27.76 10.40 8.35
N ASN A 395 28.87 9.75 8.02
CA ASN A 395 29.65 8.87 8.90
C ASN A 395 31.12 9.31 8.95
N GLY A 396 31.91 8.76 9.87
CA GLY A 396 33.36 8.91 9.87
C GLY A 396 33.99 8.29 8.62
N LEU A 397 33.55 7.10 8.19
CA LEU A 397 34.00 6.45 6.97
C LEU A 397 32.82 5.67 6.36
N GLY A 398 32.62 5.71 5.04
CA GLY A 398 31.50 5.01 4.39
C GLY A 398 31.66 3.48 4.42
N ILE A 399 32.65 2.95 3.71
CA ILE A 399 32.97 1.51 3.68
C ILE A 399 34.47 1.31 3.88
N ASP A 400 34.88 0.57 4.90
CA ASP A 400 36.25 0.05 5.02
C ASP A 400 36.31 -1.43 4.64
N ALA A 401 37.28 -1.79 3.80
CA ALA A 401 37.50 -3.14 3.31
C ALA A 401 38.96 -3.55 3.48
N LEU A 402 39.18 -4.60 4.27
CA LEU A 402 40.48 -5.09 4.69
C LEU A 402 40.61 -6.57 4.29
N GLY A 403 41.71 -6.96 3.62
CA GLY A 403 41.86 -8.38 3.28
C GLY A 403 43.25 -8.85 2.88
N VAL A 404 43.57 -10.08 3.26
CA VAL A 404 44.79 -10.80 2.84
C VAL A 404 44.51 -12.19 2.26
N ALA A 405 43.25 -12.63 2.31
CA ALA A 405 42.74 -13.82 1.63
C ALA A 405 41.90 -13.46 0.39
N GLY A 406 41.26 -12.29 0.38
CA GLY A 406 40.44 -11.76 -0.71
C GLY A 406 39.11 -11.19 -0.21
N PHE A 407 38.96 -9.86 -0.16
CA PHE A 407 37.64 -9.23 0.02
C PHE A 407 36.93 -9.03 -1.34
N THR A 408 35.61 -8.83 -1.31
CA THR A 408 34.84 -8.41 -2.48
C THR A 408 33.78 -7.39 -2.08
N VAL A 409 33.74 -6.24 -2.75
CA VAL A 409 32.79 -5.15 -2.50
C VAL A 409 32.10 -4.77 -3.81
N GLU A 410 30.79 -5.04 -3.90
CA GLU A 410 29.95 -4.80 -5.08
C GLU A 410 28.90 -3.72 -4.75
N LEU A 411 29.02 -2.51 -5.31
CA LEU A 411 27.99 -1.47 -5.22
C LEU A 411 27.26 -1.33 -6.55
N SER A 412 25.94 -1.24 -6.51
CA SER A 412 25.09 -0.91 -7.66
C SER A 412 24.05 0.16 -7.31
N ASP A 413 23.91 1.15 -8.18
CA ASP A 413 22.95 2.27 -8.07
C ASP A 413 23.01 3.02 -6.72
N THR A 414 24.17 2.97 -6.04
CA THR A 414 24.35 3.36 -4.63
C THR A 414 25.06 4.71 -4.51
N ILE A 415 24.67 5.52 -3.52
CA ILE A 415 25.27 6.82 -3.21
C ILE A 415 26.13 6.70 -1.96
N VAL A 416 27.37 7.20 -1.99
CA VAL A 416 28.27 7.31 -0.82
C VAL A 416 28.68 8.77 -0.69
N GLU A 417 28.11 9.50 0.28
CA GLU A 417 28.25 10.96 0.32
C GLU A 417 28.49 11.58 1.70
N GLY A 418 29.26 12.67 1.75
CA GLY A 418 29.38 13.48 2.98
C GLY A 418 29.94 12.73 4.19
N ASN A 419 30.79 11.72 3.98
CA ASN A 419 31.51 11.03 5.04
C ASN A 419 32.86 11.74 5.29
N GLU A 420 33.27 11.96 6.55
CA GLU A 420 34.47 12.74 6.93
C GLU A 420 35.45 11.90 7.75
N HIS A 421 36.49 11.34 7.10
CA HIS A 421 37.45 10.48 7.79
C HIS A 421 38.64 11.28 8.33
N ALA A 422 38.54 11.59 9.64
CA ALA A 422 39.44 12.49 10.35
C ALA A 422 40.83 11.91 10.69
N GLU A 423 41.03 10.59 10.65
CA GLU A 423 42.30 9.96 11.07
C GLU A 423 43.14 9.35 9.91
N GLU A 424 42.53 8.72 8.90
CA GLU A 424 43.26 8.09 7.79
C GLU A 424 42.78 8.48 6.36
N SER A 425 42.88 7.54 5.40
CA SER A 425 42.62 7.67 3.95
C SER A 425 41.33 6.92 3.55
N GLY A 426 40.59 7.36 2.53
CA GLY A 426 39.42 6.64 2.00
C GLY A 426 38.11 6.97 2.69
N ALA A 427 37.67 8.24 2.68
CA ALA A 427 36.50 8.65 3.47
C ALA A 427 35.16 8.09 2.94
N GLY A 428 34.95 8.09 1.63
CA GLY A 428 33.83 7.37 1.02
C GLY A 428 34.03 5.86 1.09
N ILE A 429 35.08 5.36 0.42
CA ILE A 429 35.46 3.94 0.39
C ILE A 429 36.97 3.81 0.62
N ARG A 430 37.35 3.00 1.62
CA ARG A 430 38.71 2.56 1.94
C ARG A 430 38.84 1.07 1.63
N ALA A 431 39.90 0.70 0.91
CA ALA A 431 40.17 -0.68 0.51
C ALA A 431 41.67 -0.98 0.64
N VAL A 432 42.04 -1.97 1.44
CA VAL A 432 43.46 -2.26 1.76
C VAL A 432 43.73 -3.77 1.76
N GLY A 433 44.63 -4.18 0.87
CA GLY A 433 45.09 -5.55 0.68
C GLY A 433 44.48 -6.20 -0.57
N THR A 434 44.43 -7.53 -0.59
CA THR A 434 43.98 -8.28 -1.78
C THR A 434 42.45 -8.31 -1.83
N GLY A 435 41.85 -7.86 -2.93
CA GLY A 435 40.41 -7.93 -3.14
C GLY A 435 39.93 -7.29 -4.44
N ASP A 436 38.61 -7.30 -4.63
CA ASP A 436 37.93 -6.70 -5.79
C ASP A 436 36.91 -5.64 -5.34
N LEU A 437 36.95 -4.47 -5.98
CA LEU A 437 36.02 -3.35 -5.77
C LEU A 437 35.29 -3.04 -7.08
N VAL A 438 33.98 -3.27 -7.12
CA VAL A 438 33.13 -3.15 -8.30
C VAL A 438 32.03 -2.13 -8.04
N LEU A 439 32.02 -1.05 -8.82
CA LEU A 439 31.11 0.08 -8.68
C LEU A 439 30.32 0.27 -9.99
N THR A 440 28.99 0.16 -9.94
CA THR A 440 28.11 0.32 -11.11
C THR A 440 27.02 1.35 -10.84
N SER A 441 26.84 2.35 -11.70
CA SER A 441 25.84 3.42 -11.55
C SER A 441 25.92 4.18 -10.21
N CYS A 442 27.09 4.20 -9.56
CA CYS A 442 27.24 4.75 -8.21
C CYS A 442 27.59 6.24 -8.22
N GLU A 443 27.13 6.97 -7.21
CA GLU A 443 27.59 8.33 -6.92
C GLU A 443 28.48 8.31 -5.66
N ILE A 444 29.65 8.93 -5.74
CA ILE A 444 30.56 9.09 -4.60
C ILE A 444 30.88 10.59 -4.49
N SER A 445 30.20 11.29 -3.58
CA SER A 445 30.14 12.76 -3.61
C SER A 445 30.40 13.46 -2.26
N SER A 446 31.12 14.58 -2.28
CA SER A 446 31.37 15.41 -1.08
C SER A 446 32.03 14.67 0.11
N ASN A 447 32.75 13.57 -0.11
CA ASN A 447 33.46 12.86 0.97
C ASN A 447 34.84 13.50 1.23
N VAL A 448 35.22 13.57 2.50
CA VAL A 448 36.36 14.36 2.96
C VAL A 448 37.32 13.47 3.73
N SER A 449 38.52 13.25 3.18
CA SER A 449 39.57 12.47 3.85
C SER A 449 40.71 13.39 4.30
N VAL A 450 41.21 13.18 5.52
CA VAL A 450 42.48 13.79 5.94
C VAL A 450 43.65 13.19 5.16
N GLY A 451 43.61 11.89 4.83
CA GLY A 451 44.61 11.18 4.06
C GLY A 451 44.48 11.34 2.53
N SER A 452 44.52 10.20 1.84
CA SER A 452 44.38 10.05 0.37
C SER A 452 43.03 9.42 0.02
N GLY A 453 42.50 9.62 -1.18
CA GLY A 453 41.18 9.11 -1.57
C GLY A 453 40.06 9.75 -0.76
N GLY A 454 39.62 10.95 -1.14
CA GLY A 454 38.41 11.55 -0.57
C GLY A 454 37.21 10.64 -0.87
N GLY A 455 36.98 10.37 -2.16
CA GLY A 455 35.97 9.41 -2.62
C GLY A 455 36.39 7.95 -2.41
N VAL A 456 37.44 7.50 -3.09
CA VAL A 456 37.92 6.10 -3.07
C VAL A 456 39.43 6.02 -2.84
N TYR A 457 39.85 5.20 -1.88
CA TYR A 457 41.26 4.85 -1.61
C TYR A 457 41.45 3.33 -1.67
N PHE A 458 42.26 2.84 -2.61
CA PHE A 458 42.54 1.40 -2.76
C PHE A 458 44.05 1.11 -2.80
N VAL A 459 44.57 0.50 -1.73
CA VAL A 459 45.92 -0.10 -1.70
C VAL A 459 45.81 -1.60 -1.95
N GLY A 460 46.04 -2.03 -3.19
CA GLY A 460 45.92 -3.42 -3.61
C GLY A 460 47.24 -4.13 -3.88
N ASP A 461 47.13 -5.29 -4.54
CA ASP A 461 48.23 -6.05 -5.13
C ASP A 461 47.97 -6.34 -6.63
N SER A 462 48.89 -7.06 -7.28
CA SER A 462 48.79 -7.43 -8.70
C SER A 462 47.64 -8.38 -9.06
N ASN A 463 46.89 -8.88 -8.08
CA ASN A 463 45.69 -9.70 -8.28
C ASN A 463 44.40 -8.90 -8.07
N SER A 464 44.50 -7.76 -7.41
CA SER A 464 43.37 -6.91 -6.99
C SER A 464 42.82 -6.09 -8.16
N THR A 465 41.50 -5.88 -8.22
CA THR A 465 40.88 -5.10 -9.30
C THR A 465 39.93 -4.01 -8.82
N LEU A 466 40.00 -2.85 -9.49
CA LEU A 466 39.00 -1.78 -9.39
C LEU A 466 38.25 -1.69 -10.72
N THR A 467 36.93 -1.87 -10.68
CA THR A 467 36.05 -1.68 -11.84
C THR A 467 34.99 -0.63 -11.53
N MET A 468 34.90 0.41 -12.36
CA MET A 468 33.90 1.47 -12.27
C MET A 468 33.16 1.58 -13.60
N THR A 469 31.82 1.61 -13.58
CA THR A 469 30.99 1.69 -14.79
C THR A 469 29.79 2.59 -14.56
N SER A 470 29.63 3.62 -15.40
CA SER A 470 28.55 4.62 -15.29
C SER A 470 28.51 5.37 -13.95
N CYS A 471 29.64 5.51 -13.27
CA CYS A 471 29.73 6.13 -11.95
C CYS A 471 29.99 7.65 -12.04
N VAL A 472 29.62 8.37 -10.98
CA VAL A 472 29.96 9.78 -10.75
C VAL A 472 30.78 9.88 -9.47
N VAL A 473 31.96 10.52 -9.52
CA VAL A 473 32.81 10.78 -8.35
C VAL A 473 33.09 12.28 -8.28
N GLN A 474 32.43 13.01 -7.38
CA GLN A 474 32.46 14.48 -7.42
C GLN A 474 32.64 15.20 -6.09
N ASP A 475 33.27 16.37 -6.14
CA ASP A 475 33.42 17.28 -5.00
C ASP A 475 34.09 16.66 -3.74
N ASN A 476 34.86 15.57 -3.89
CA ASN A 476 35.56 14.91 -2.79
C ASN A 476 36.93 15.57 -2.52
N GLU A 477 37.37 15.63 -1.26
CA GLU A 477 38.56 16.39 -0.83
C GLU A 477 39.58 15.51 -0.08
N ALA A 478 40.87 15.66 -0.41
CA ALA A 478 42.01 15.01 0.27
C ALA A 478 42.89 16.04 1.01
N ILE A 479 42.52 16.36 2.27
CA ILE A 479 42.87 17.59 2.99
C ILE A 479 44.34 17.72 3.45
N THR A 480 45.16 16.65 3.43
CA THR A 480 46.54 16.77 3.98
C THR A 480 47.43 17.69 3.16
N ASN A 481 47.68 18.88 3.73
CA ASN A 481 48.60 19.98 3.37
C ASN A 481 49.91 19.66 2.60
N LEU A 482 50.39 18.41 2.53
CA LEU A 482 51.56 17.98 1.78
C LEU A 482 51.47 16.55 1.16
N LEU A 483 50.39 15.78 1.37
CA LEU A 483 50.37 14.32 1.10
C LEU A 483 49.01 13.70 0.70
N GLY A 484 47.93 14.47 0.52
CA GLY A 484 46.64 13.91 0.10
C GLY A 484 46.61 13.54 -1.39
N PHE A 485 46.64 12.26 -1.73
CA PHE A 485 46.67 11.80 -3.12
C PHE A 485 45.30 11.28 -3.58
N GLY A 486 44.84 11.64 -4.78
CA GLY A 486 43.56 11.18 -5.31
C GLY A 486 42.37 11.80 -4.58
N GLY A 487 41.87 12.96 -5.02
CA GLY A 487 40.69 13.59 -4.41
C GLY A 487 39.46 12.73 -4.64
N GLY A 488 39.16 12.44 -5.90
CA GLY A 488 38.13 11.48 -6.30
C GLY A 488 38.57 10.03 -6.04
N VAL A 489 39.64 9.59 -6.70
CA VAL A 489 40.12 8.20 -6.65
C VAL A 489 41.63 8.12 -6.44
N SER A 490 42.09 7.24 -5.56
CA SER A 490 43.50 6.96 -5.26
C SER A 490 43.77 5.47 -5.30
N VAL A 491 44.64 4.99 -6.19
CA VAL A 491 45.00 3.58 -6.32
C VAL A 491 46.51 3.33 -6.17
N VAL A 492 46.87 2.33 -5.36
CA VAL A 492 48.25 1.97 -5.03
C VAL A 492 48.45 0.48 -5.28
N ASN A 493 49.36 0.12 -6.19
CA ASN A 493 49.73 -1.26 -6.57
C ASN A 493 48.61 -2.19 -7.09
N VAL A 494 47.37 -1.70 -7.25
CA VAL A 494 46.22 -2.46 -7.80
C VAL A 494 46.54 -2.99 -9.20
N GLY A 495 46.35 -4.29 -9.43
CA GLY A 495 46.76 -4.98 -10.66
C GLY A 495 46.03 -4.51 -11.91
N ASN A 496 44.72 -4.31 -11.84
CA ASN A 496 43.91 -3.78 -12.93
C ASN A 496 42.91 -2.73 -12.45
N VAL A 497 42.90 -1.58 -13.13
CA VAL A 497 41.97 -0.48 -12.87
C VAL A 497 41.25 -0.13 -14.17
N SER A 498 39.93 -0.23 -14.15
CA SER A 498 39.06 -0.02 -15.31
C SER A 498 37.96 0.97 -14.95
N ILE A 499 37.91 2.11 -15.64
CA ILE A 499 36.89 3.15 -15.45
C ILE A 499 36.21 3.39 -16.80
N VAL A 500 34.90 3.13 -16.86
CA VAL A 500 34.12 3.07 -18.09
C VAL A 500 32.86 3.96 -17.98
N ASP A 501 32.56 4.75 -19.02
CA ASP A 501 31.36 5.61 -19.11
C ASP A 501 31.12 6.51 -17.86
N SER A 502 32.18 6.88 -17.13
CA SER A 502 32.10 7.49 -15.79
C SER A 502 32.59 8.95 -15.77
N THR A 503 32.07 9.76 -14.84
CA THR A 503 32.46 11.17 -14.64
C THR A 503 33.15 11.38 -13.29
N ILE A 504 34.35 11.96 -13.29
CA ILE A 504 35.12 12.28 -12.09
C ILE A 504 35.38 13.79 -12.09
N SER A 505 34.72 14.55 -11.22
CA SER A 505 34.66 16.01 -11.34
C SER A 505 34.67 16.85 -10.07
N GLY A 506 35.39 17.97 -10.08
CA GLY A 506 35.37 18.94 -8.97
C GLY A 506 36.09 18.49 -7.70
N ASN A 507 36.83 17.38 -7.74
CA ASN A 507 37.56 16.84 -6.59
C ASN A 507 38.90 17.57 -6.38
N ASP A 508 39.36 17.72 -5.12
CA ASP A 508 40.60 18.44 -4.77
C ASP A 508 41.62 17.57 -4.00
N ALA A 509 42.91 17.77 -4.28
CA ALA A 509 44.01 16.98 -3.71
C ALA A 509 45.38 17.69 -3.70
N PHE A 510 46.38 17.05 -3.09
CA PHE A 510 47.78 17.45 -3.25
C PHE A 510 48.37 17.01 -4.62
N ASP A 511 48.10 15.78 -5.07
CA ASP A 511 48.45 15.29 -6.43
C ASP A 511 47.36 14.32 -6.93
N GLY A 512 46.90 14.51 -8.17
CA GLY A 512 45.77 13.78 -8.78
C GLY A 512 44.43 14.16 -8.15
N GLY A 513 43.90 15.35 -8.47
CA GLY A 513 42.58 15.78 -7.98
C GLY A 513 41.48 14.79 -8.36
N GLY A 514 41.38 14.44 -9.65
CA GLY A 514 40.43 13.42 -10.12
C GLY A 514 40.88 11.99 -9.79
N LEU A 515 42.03 11.57 -10.33
CA LEU A 515 42.61 10.23 -10.13
C LEU A 515 44.12 10.29 -9.88
N PHE A 516 44.58 9.61 -8.84
CA PHE A 516 45.98 9.29 -8.58
C PHE A 516 46.21 7.79 -8.68
N ALA A 517 47.24 7.35 -9.41
CA ALA A 517 47.61 5.93 -9.53
C ALA A 517 49.12 5.71 -9.43
N ILE A 518 49.55 4.76 -8.58
CA ILE A 518 50.97 4.45 -8.37
C ILE A 518 51.26 2.94 -8.34
N TRP A 519 52.28 2.52 -9.11
CA TRP A 519 52.82 1.15 -9.08
C TRP A 519 54.29 1.14 -8.66
N THR A 520 54.55 0.49 -7.52
CA THR A 520 55.88 0.32 -6.93
C THR A 520 56.43 -1.10 -7.07
N THR A 521 55.56 -2.08 -7.32
CA THR A 521 55.91 -3.50 -7.46
C THR A 521 55.04 -4.18 -8.52
N GLY A 522 55.65 -4.95 -9.41
CA GLY A 522 54.94 -5.72 -10.44
C GLY A 522 54.63 -4.90 -11.70
N ALA A 523 53.58 -5.29 -12.41
CA ALA A 523 53.02 -4.57 -13.55
C ALA A 523 51.54 -4.28 -13.29
N GLY A 524 51.04 -3.19 -13.86
CA GLY A 524 49.66 -2.74 -13.70
C GLY A 524 49.01 -2.38 -15.05
N SER A 525 47.69 -2.31 -15.03
CA SER A 525 46.85 -1.87 -16.15
C SER A 525 45.93 -0.74 -15.67
N LEU A 526 45.91 0.37 -16.41
CA LEU A 526 44.93 1.44 -16.23
C LEU A 526 44.24 1.72 -17.55
N GLN A 527 42.94 1.46 -17.60
CA GLN A 527 42.09 1.68 -18.76
C GLN A 527 40.97 2.65 -18.39
N LEU A 528 41.00 3.82 -19.03
CA LEU A 528 39.97 4.85 -18.95
C LEU A 528 39.24 4.85 -20.30
N THR A 529 37.92 4.61 -20.29
CA THR A 529 37.14 4.41 -21.52
C THR A 529 35.85 5.22 -21.48
N SER A 530 35.56 6.01 -22.52
CA SER A 530 34.34 6.84 -22.63
C SER A 530 34.05 7.73 -21.40
N SER A 531 35.10 8.09 -20.65
CA SER A 531 34.96 8.72 -19.33
C SER A 531 35.39 10.19 -19.36
N THR A 532 35.01 10.95 -18.34
CA THR A 532 35.28 12.39 -18.26
C THR A 532 35.90 12.75 -16.92
N PHE A 533 37.08 13.37 -16.95
CA PHE A 533 37.79 13.90 -15.78
C PHE A 533 37.79 15.43 -15.89
N THR A 534 36.92 16.12 -15.13
CA THR A 534 36.71 17.56 -15.34
C THR A 534 36.69 18.43 -14.10
N SER A 535 37.22 19.65 -14.21
CA SER A 535 37.16 20.67 -13.14
C SER A 535 37.83 20.25 -11.81
N ASN A 536 38.63 19.19 -11.81
CA ASN A 536 39.35 18.74 -10.61
C ASN A 536 40.57 19.64 -10.35
N THR A 537 40.94 19.80 -9.08
CA THR A 537 42.01 20.71 -8.66
C THR A 537 43.12 19.99 -7.89
N ALA A 538 44.35 20.50 -8.00
CA ALA A 538 45.45 20.05 -7.15
C ALA A 538 46.58 21.08 -6.98
N LEU A 539 47.46 20.83 -6.00
CA LEU A 539 48.76 21.51 -5.94
C LEU A 539 49.70 21.03 -7.06
N LEU A 540 49.82 19.71 -7.20
CA LEU A 540 50.51 19.05 -8.30
C LEU A 540 49.48 18.75 -9.40
N SER A 541 49.25 17.50 -9.83
CA SER A 541 48.50 17.22 -11.06
C SER A 541 46.98 17.31 -10.86
N GLY A 542 46.27 18.14 -11.63
CA GLY A 542 44.86 18.48 -11.42
C GLY A 542 43.89 17.33 -11.75
N GLY A 543 43.87 16.88 -13.01
CA GLY A 543 42.98 15.80 -13.45
C GLY A 543 43.48 14.41 -13.04
N LEU A 544 44.59 13.99 -13.66
CA LEU A 544 45.16 12.65 -13.57
C LEU A 544 46.62 12.72 -13.11
N SER A 545 47.06 11.79 -12.25
CA SER A 545 48.45 11.70 -11.76
C SER A 545 48.93 10.25 -11.69
N PHE A 546 50.02 9.94 -12.40
CA PHE A 546 50.50 8.57 -12.61
C PHE A 546 51.98 8.40 -12.25
N PHE A 547 52.29 7.35 -11.49
CA PHE A 547 53.67 6.99 -11.12
C PHE A 547 53.95 5.50 -11.32
N ALA A 548 55.09 5.17 -11.93
CA ALA A 548 55.63 3.81 -11.93
C ALA A 548 57.12 3.81 -11.55
N GLY A 549 57.48 3.04 -10.53
CA GLY A 549 58.84 2.89 -10.04
C GLY A 549 59.77 2.10 -10.96
N ASP A 550 61.07 2.12 -10.66
CA ASP A 550 62.09 1.45 -11.47
C ASP A 550 61.82 -0.06 -11.62
N GLY A 551 61.56 -0.49 -12.86
CA GLY A 551 61.27 -1.88 -13.21
C GLY A 551 59.81 -2.30 -13.05
N SER A 552 58.88 -1.40 -12.70
CA SER A 552 57.45 -1.60 -12.92
C SER A 552 57.00 -1.00 -14.26
N THR A 553 56.00 -1.63 -14.86
CA THR A 553 55.37 -1.15 -16.11
C THR A 553 53.88 -1.03 -15.87
N ALA A 554 53.34 0.17 -16.08
CA ALA A 554 51.91 0.41 -16.18
C ALA A 554 51.61 0.86 -17.60
N ASP A 555 50.80 0.07 -18.31
CA ASP A 555 50.24 0.49 -19.61
C ASP A 555 48.99 1.32 -19.30
N ILE A 556 48.99 2.58 -19.74
CA ILE A 556 47.96 3.58 -19.42
C ILE A 556 47.24 3.94 -20.72
N VAL A 557 45.97 3.59 -20.82
CA VAL A 557 45.15 3.80 -22.02
C VAL A 557 43.98 4.72 -21.69
N LEU A 558 43.88 5.82 -22.43
CA LEU A 558 42.69 6.65 -22.52
C LEU A 558 42.07 6.38 -23.90
N ASP A 559 40.86 5.83 -23.91
CA ASP A 559 40.06 5.59 -25.12
C ASP A 559 38.76 6.39 -25.02
N ASN A 560 38.45 7.20 -26.04
CA ASN A 560 37.26 8.07 -26.07
C ASN A 560 37.08 8.91 -24.78
N THR A 561 38.17 9.33 -24.12
CA THR A 561 38.16 9.89 -22.76
C THR A 561 38.57 11.36 -22.74
N ASP A 562 37.81 12.18 -22.02
CA ASP A 562 38.03 13.62 -21.92
C ASP A 562 38.66 14.00 -20.58
N VAL A 563 39.75 14.76 -20.61
CA VAL A 563 40.42 15.34 -19.43
C VAL A 563 40.39 16.87 -19.60
N THR A 564 39.36 17.52 -19.06
CA THR A 564 39.05 18.92 -19.40
C THR A 564 38.86 19.87 -18.21
N ASP A 565 39.33 21.11 -18.33
CA ASP A 565 39.11 22.20 -17.35
C ASP A 565 39.73 21.95 -15.95
N ASN A 566 40.64 20.97 -15.81
CA ASN A 566 41.31 20.67 -14.55
C ASN A 566 42.46 21.66 -14.26
N THR A 567 42.73 21.96 -12.99
CA THR A 567 43.69 23.02 -12.60
C THR A 567 44.74 22.53 -11.60
N ALA A 568 46.01 22.75 -11.96
CA ALA A 568 47.18 22.48 -11.16
C ALA A 568 47.85 23.78 -10.69
N SER A 569 48.33 23.82 -9.44
CA SER A 569 49.11 24.97 -8.95
C SER A 569 50.57 24.95 -9.42
N ILE A 570 51.11 23.78 -9.76
CA ILE A 570 52.54 23.58 -10.09
C ILE A 570 52.74 22.86 -11.42
N ARG A 571 52.15 21.68 -11.64
CA ARG A 571 52.42 20.88 -12.85
C ARG A 571 51.22 20.05 -13.28
N ALA A 572 51.08 19.77 -14.57
CA ALA A 572 50.02 18.91 -15.12
C ALA A 572 48.60 19.34 -14.73
N GLY A 573 48.02 20.31 -15.44
CA GLY A 573 46.60 20.63 -15.27
C GLY A 573 45.75 19.39 -15.57
N GLY A 574 45.93 18.82 -16.76
CA GLY A 574 45.28 17.58 -17.20
C GLY A 574 45.94 16.32 -16.65
N ILE A 575 47.11 15.92 -17.19
CA ILE A 575 47.74 14.62 -16.92
C ILE A 575 49.20 14.76 -16.47
N GLY A 576 49.51 14.29 -15.26
CA GLY A 576 50.86 14.20 -14.72
C GLY A 576 51.39 12.78 -14.80
N ILE A 577 52.61 12.60 -15.32
CA ILE A 577 53.32 11.32 -15.29
C ILE A 577 54.74 11.52 -14.75
N VAL A 578 55.06 10.82 -13.67
CA VAL A 578 56.39 10.85 -13.06
C VAL A 578 56.92 9.43 -12.96
N GLY A 579 57.92 9.11 -13.79
CA GLY A 579 58.53 7.79 -13.83
C GLY A 579 59.99 7.84 -14.22
N SER A 580 60.52 6.68 -14.58
CA SER A 580 61.83 6.55 -15.25
C SER A 580 61.62 6.11 -16.70
N PRO A 581 62.66 6.11 -17.57
CA PRO A 581 62.52 5.68 -18.97
C PRO A 581 62.16 4.19 -19.19
N SER A 582 61.80 3.45 -18.14
CA SER A 582 61.17 2.12 -18.19
C SER A 582 59.69 2.10 -17.77
N THR A 583 59.14 3.22 -17.31
CA THR A 583 57.70 3.43 -17.15
C THR A 583 57.01 3.26 -18.50
N GLY A 584 55.78 2.72 -18.50
CA GLY A 584 55.05 2.37 -19.72
C GLY A 584 54.61 3.59 -20.56
N SER A 585 53.90 3.30 -21.66
CA SER A 585 53.33 4.34 -22.52
C SER A 585 51.99 4.86 -22.01
N LEU A 586 51.79 6.18 -22.06
CA LEU A 586 50.45 6.76 -22.16
C LEU A 586 49.99 6.64 -23.63
N GLN A 587 48.84 6.00 -23.84
CA GLN A 587 48.18 5.89 -25.13
C GLN A 587 46.89 6.72 -25.12
N LEU A 588 46.77 7.63 -26.09
CA LEU A 588 45.61 8.46 -26.34
C LEU A 588 44.92 7.99 -27.62
N LEU A 589 43.71 7.45 -27.46
CA LEU A 589 42.87 6.95 -28.53
C LEU A 589 41.57 7.76 -28.54
N SER A 590 41.30 8.50 -29.61
CA SER A 590 40.13 9.38 -29.75
C SER A 590 39.81 10.25 -28.51
N SER A 591 40.82 10.73 -27.79
CA SER A 591 40.71 11.33 -26.45
C SER A 591 41.13 12.80 -26.41
N SER A 592 40.45 13.65 -25.62
CA SER A 592 40.74 15.08 -25.49
C SER A 592 41.45 15.41 -24.17
N ILE A 593 42.49 16.24 -24.23
CA ILE A 593 43.09 16.88 -23.06
C ILE A 593 43.00 18.39 -23.28
N SER A 594 42.00 19.05 -22.68
CA SER A 594 41.60 20.41 -23.06
C SER A 594 41.31 21.40 -21.93
N ASN A 595 41.49 22.71 -22.18
CA ASN A 595 41.18 23.80 -21.23
C ASN A 595 41.88 23.71 -19.85
N ASN A 596 42.84 22.80 -19.66
CA ASN A 596 43.49 22.58 -18.37
C ASN A 596 44.57 23.65 -18.10
N HIS A 597 44.87 23.92 -16.82
CA HIS A 597 45.80 24.98 -16.41
C HIS A 597 46.88 24.50 -15.44
N ALA A 598 48.13 24.98 -15.59
CA ALA A 598 49.25 24.68 -14.70
C ALA A 598 50.32 25.78 -14.67
N LEU A 599 51.32 25.68 -13.78
CA LEU A 599 52.58 26.42 -13.96
C LEU A 599 53.50 25.72 -14.98
N GLU A 600 53.55 24.39 -15.01
CA GLU A 600 54.34 23.58 -15.96
C GLU A 600 53.51 22.42 -16.54
N GLY A 601 53.25 22.41 -17.86
CA GLY A 601 52.44 21.37 -18.51
C GLY A 601 50.95 21.60 -18.27
N GLY A 602 50.31 22.47 -19.04
CA GLY A 602 48.89 22.79 -18.87
C GLY A 602 48.03 21.57 -19.16
N GLY A 603 48.14 21.02 -20.37
CA GLY A 603 47.55 19.73 -20.72
C GLY A 603 48.26 18.57 -20.02
N ILE A 604 49.55 18.37 -20.29
CA ILE A 604 50.32 17.20 -19.82
C ILE A 604 51.71 17.60 -19.29
N TYR A 605 52.18 16.95 -18.23
CA TYR A 605 53.58 16.97 -17.77
C TYR A 605 54.09 15.53 -17.66
N THR A 606 55.17 15.15 -18.36
CA THR A 606 55.76 13.80 -18.30
C THR A 606 57.27 13.80 -18.03
N ILE A 607 57.71 12.84 -17.22
CA ILE A 607 59.12 12.44 -17.06
C ILE A 607 59.26 10.95 -17.40
N GLY A 608 60.06 10.64 -18.43
CA GLY A 608 60.47 9.27 -18.80
C GLY A 608 59.42 8.43 -19.55
N ALA A 609 58.13 8.61 -19.29
CA ALA A 609 57.06 7.85 -19.93
C ALA A 609 56.79 8.32 -21.37
N ARG A 610 56.73 7.38 -22.32
CA ARG A 610 56.42 7.64 -23.74
C ARG A 610 54.96 8.05 -23.89
N ILE A 611 54.67 9.01 -24.78
CA ILE A 611 53.29 9.39 -25.12
C ILE A 611 53.00 9.08 -26.59
N GLU A 612 51.91 8.37 -26.82
CA GLU A 612 51.41 7.97 -28.13
C GLU A 612 49.98 8.48 -28.32
N GLY A 613 49.69 9.09 -29.46
CA GLY A 613 48.36 9.54 -29.83
C GLY A 613 47.94 9.05 -31.21
N ASP A 614 46.63 8.88 -31.41
CA ASP A 614 46.02 8.72 -32.72
C ASP A 614 45.65 10.08 -33.37
N VAL A 615 45.26 10.05 -34.65
CA VAL A 615 44.83 11.24 -35.41
C VAL A 615 43.44 11.76 -35.02
N SER A 616 42.87 11.23 -33.93
CA SER A 616 41.56 11.59 -33.39
C SER A 616 41.65 12.15 -31.96
N SER A 617 42.85 12.13 -31.35
CA SER A 617 43.12 12.69 -30.03
C SER A 617 43.74 14.10 -30.14
N GLU A 618 43.31 15.03 -29.30
CA GLU A 618 43.84 16.40 -29.23
C GLU A 618 44.33 16.75 -27.82
N ILE A 619 45.48 17.44 -27.74
CA ILE A 619 45.96 18.14 -26.55
C ILE A 619 45.83 19.63 -26.87
N ALA A 620 44.74 20.28 -26.45
CA ALA A 620 44.37 21.57 -27.01
C ALA A 620 43.74 22.60 -26.07
N ASP A 621 43.92 23.88 -26.40
CA ASP A 621 43.34 25.02 -25.67
C ASP A 621 43.74 25.10 -24.16
N ASN A 622 44.80 24.39 -23.74
CA ASN A 622 45.35 24.42 -22.37
C ASN A 622 46.30 25.63 -22.17
N ASP A 623 46.49 26.11 -20.93
CA ASP A 623 47.38 27.25 -20.61
C ASP A 623 48.41 26.93 -19.51
N ALA A 624 49.68 27.36 -19.66
CA ALA A 624 50.69 27.22 -18.61
C ALA A 624 51.76 28.31 -18.52
N GLY A 625 52.57 28.29 -17.46
CA GLY A 625 53.84 29.02 -17.43
C GLY A 625 54.83 28.48 -18.48
N LEU A 626 55.08 27.16 -18.44
CA LEU A 626 55.96 26.44 -19.36
C LEU A 626 55.20 25.25 -19.97
N GLY A 627 55.19 25.10 -21.31
CA GLY A 627 54.56 23.96 -21.98
C GLY A 627 53.04 23.96 -21.84
N GLY A 628 52.33 24.81 -22.59
CA GLY A 628 50.88 24.95 -22.50
C GLY A 628 50.15 23.63 -22.77
N GLY A 629 50.43 22.99 -23.91
CA GLY A 629 49.94 21.64 -24.19
C GLY A 629 50.71 20.56 -23.43
N LEU A 630 52.04 20.57 -23.52
CA LEU A 630 52.89 19.49 -23.00
C LEU A 630 54.25 19.99 -22.48
N VAL A 631 54.64 19.59 -21.26
CA VAL A 631 56.04 19.49 -20.84
C VAL A 631 56.49 18.04 -20.95
N ALA A 632 57.56 17.79 -21.70
CA ALA A 632 58.17 16.47 -21.83
C ALA A 632 59.64 16.49 -21.39
N GLN A 633 59.99 15.56 -20.50
CA GLN A 633 61.35 15.31 -20.04
C GLN A 633 61.75 13.85 -20.29
N ASP A 634 62.96 13.63 -20.80
CA ASP A 634 63.61 12.31 -20.89
C ASP A 634 62.81 11.23 -21.68
N THR A 635 61.97 11.64 -22.64
CA THR A 635 61.01 10.77 -23.35
C THR A 635 60.86 11.07 -24.84
N ASP A 636 60.30 10.11 -25.60
CA ASP A 636 59.91 10.22 -27.01
C ASP A 636 58.39 10.45 -27.16
N LEU A 637 57.98 11.12 -28.25
CA LEU A 637 56.58 11.49 -28.52
C LEU A 637 56.15 10.99 -29.91
N THR A 638 54.91 10.51 -30.04
CA THR A 638 54.41 9.93 -31.31
C THR A 638 52.96 10.29 -31.58
N GLY A 639 52.67 10.81 -32.78
CA GLY A 639 51.29 10.99 -33.29
C GLY A 639 50.45 12.09 -32.61
N LEU A 640 51.04 12.89 -31.72
CA LEU A 640 50.29 13.86 -30.91
C LEU A 640 49.83 15.07 -31.73
N GLN A 641 48.59 15.50 -31.52
CA GLN A 641 48.03 16.74 -32.05
C GLN A 641 47.97 17.78 -30.92
N VAL A 642 48.93 18.72 -30.92
CA VAL A 642 49.09 19.75 -29.88
C VAL A 642 48.63 21.09 -30.47
N MET A 643 47.42 21.52 -30.16
CA MET A 643 46.76 22.62 -30.89
C MET A 643 46.27 23.76 -29.99
N ARG A 644 46.41 25.02 -30.45
CA ARG A 644 45.76 26.20 -29.82
C ARG A 644 46.16 26.52 -28.36
N ASN A 645 47.08 25.76 -27.76
CA ASN A 645 47.51 25.94 -26.37
C ASN A 645 48.28 27.27 -26.15
N ALA A 646 48.35 27.74 -24.91
CA ALA A 646 48.96 29.00 -24.52
C ALA A 646 50.06 28.82 -23.46
N ALA A 647 51.12 29.62 -23.52
CA ALA A 647 52.12 29.65 -22.44
C ALA A 647 52.86 30.99 -22.25
N ILE A 648 53.74 31.05 -21.24
CA ILE A 648 54.87 32.00 -21.27
C ILE A 648 55.94 31.47 -22.22
N ASP A 649 56.54 30.32 -21.96
CA ASP A 649 57.50 29.67 -22.88
C ASP A 649 56.99 28.28 -23.30
N GLY A 650 57.04 27.95 -24.59
CA GLY A 650 56.54 26.67 -25.10
C GLY A 650 55.01 26.60 -25.12
N GLY A 651 54.35 27.31 -26.05
CA GLY A 651 52.88 27.33 -26.15
C GLY A 651 52.31 25.93 -26.34
N GLY A 652 52.78 25.21 -27.37
CA GLY A 652 52.45 23.81 -27.58
C GLY A 652 53.27 22.89 -26.68
N LEU A 653 54.56 22.74 -26.97
CA LEU A 653 55.46 21.79 -26.32
C LEU A 653 56.66 22.49 -25.65
N ALA A 654 57.11 21.97 -24.52
CA ALA A 654 58.39 22.29 -23.89
C ALA A 654 59.22 21.01 -23.66
N LEU A 655 60.41 20.93 -24.27
CA LEU A 655 61.26 19.73 -24.31
C LEU A 655 62.53 19.92 -23.46
N THR A 656 62.72 19.07 -22.45
CA THR A 656 63.76 19.22 -21.41
C THR A 656 64.52 17.91 -21.14
N GLY A 657 65.62 17.99 -20.37
CA GLY A 657 66.39 16.81 -19.93
C GLY A 657 67.36 16.23 -20.98
N LEU A 658 67.12 14.98 -21.37
CA LEU A 658 67.83 14.16 -22.36
C LEU A 658 67.27 14.37 -23.78
N PRO A 659 67.89 13.79 -24.84
CA PRO A 659 67.38 13.90 -26.21
C PRO A 659 66.02 13.22 -26.39
N SER A 660 65.09 13.90 -27.08
CA SER A 660 63.74 13.41 -27.40
C SER A 660 63.52 13.33 -28.90
N ASN A 661 62.91 12.25 -29.37
CA ASN A 661 62.46 12.10 -30.75
C ASN A 661 60.95 12.37 -30.86
N LEU A 662 60.56 13.16 -31.85
CA LEU A 662 59.17 13.45 -32.20
C LEU A 662 58.88 12.81 -33.57
N PHE A 663 57.89 11.92 -33.59
CA PHE A 663 57.46 11.19 -34.79
C PHE A 663 56.00 11.53 -35.12
N GLY A 664 55.75 12.19 -36.26
CA GLY A 664 54.38 12.55 -36.66
C GLY A 664 53.64 13.46 -35.69
N VAL A 665 54.36 14.32 -34.94
CA VAL A 665 53.77 15.28 -33.99
C VAL A 665 53.36 16.56 -34.72
N ILE A 666 52.10 16.98 -34.53
CA ILE A 666 51.53 18.21 -35.07
C ILE A 666 51.46 19.25 -33.96
N ALA A 667 52.04 20.43 -34.19
CA ALA A 667 51.96 21.60 -33.31
C ALA A 667 51.39 22.79 -34.09
N ASP A 668 50.07 23.01 -34.04
CA ASP A 668 49.39 24.09 -34.78
C ASP A 668 48.75 25.16 -33.88
N ALA A 669 48.83 26.41 -34.32
CA ALA A 669 48.11 27.56 -33.74
C ALA A 669 48.37 27.86 -32.25
N ASN A 670 49.39 27.25 -31.64
CA ASN A 670 49.75 27.49 -30.23
C ASN A 670 50.42 28.87 -30.04
N THR A 671 50.35 29.41 -28.82
CA THR A 671 50.75 30.78 -28.51
C THR A 671 51.69 30.87 -27.29
N ALA A 672 52.70 31.75 -27.37
CA ALA A 672 53.65 32.00 -26.27
C ALA A 672 53.80 33.51 -26.03
N SER A 673 53.60 33.97 -24.80
CA SER A 673 53.83 35.37 -24.41
C SER A 673 55.33 35.70 -24.21
N GLY A 674 56.16 34.67 -24.11
CA GLY A 674 57.61 34.65 -24.22
C GLY A 674 58.06 34.06 -25.57
N ASN A 675 58.63 32.86 -25.55
CA ASN A 675 59.33 32.23 -26.68
C ASN A 675 58.80 30.81 -26.98
N GLY A 676 58.96 30.35 -28.22
CA GLY A 676 58.59 28.98 -28.59
C GLY A 676 57.07 28.80 -28.66
N GLY A 677 56.41 29.37 -29.66
CA GLY A 677 54.95 29.25 -29.81
C GLY A 677 54.51 27.80 -29.96
N GLY A 678 55.07 27.09 -30.94
CA GLY A 678 54.87 25.64 -31.10
C GLY A 678 55.73 24.83 -30.14
N ILE A 679 57.05 25.06 -30.13
CA ILE A 679 58.03 24.24 -29.39
C ILE A 679 59.08 25.12 -28.68
N TYR A 680 59.29 24.90 -27.38
CA TYR A 680 60.43 25.42 -26.63
C TYR A 680 61.42 24.29 -26.33
N VAL A 681 62.68 24.43 -26.76
CA VAL A 681 63.71 23.39 -26.64
C VAL A 681 64.78 23.82 -25.65
N ALA A 682 64.79 23.18 -24.48
CA ALA A 682 65.84 23.32 -23.46
C ALA A 682 66.86 22.17 -23.51
N THR A 683 66.52 21.03 -24.13
CA THR A 683 67.40 19.86 -24.28
C THR A 683 68.27 19.88 -25.56
N ARG A 684 69.08 18.83 -25.78
CA ARG A 684 70.00 18.66 -26.91
C ARG A 684 69.65 17.41 -27.70
N GLY A 685 69.82 17.50 -29.03
CA GLY A 685 69.64 16.36 -29.92
C GLY A 685 68.17 15.98 -30.11
N VAL A 686 67.24 16.95 -30.01
CA VAL A 686 65.85 16.73 -30.38
C VAL A 686 65.78 16.45 -31.89
N VAL A 687 65.06 15.43 -32.30
CA VAL A 687 64.83 15.09 -33.71
C VAL A 687 63.35 15.15 -34.02
N LEU A 688 62.97 15.88 -35.08
CA LEU A 688 61.63 15.82 -35.67
C LEU A 688 61.74 15.10 -37.02
N ASP A 689 60.89 14.09 -37.23
CA ASP A 689 60.85 13.34 -38.49
C ASP A 689 60.17 14.11 -39.64
N SER A 690 60.02 13.46 -40.80
CA SER A 690 59.35 14.05 -41.97
C SER A 690 57.82 14.06 -41.91
N ALA A 691 57.21 13.60 -40.82
CA ALA A 691 55.77 13.60 -40.59
C ALA A 691 55.33 14.65 -39.55
N CYS A 692 56.27 15.22 -38.79
CA CYS A 692 56.01 16.34 -37.89
C CYS A 692 55.63 17.63 -38.64
N GLU A 693 54.64 18.36 -38.13
CA GLU A 693 54.20 19.66 -38.66
C GLU A 693 54.17 20.72 -37.56
N VAL A 694 54.71 21.92 -37.82
CA VAL A 694 54.78 23.04 -36.86
C VAL A 694 54.29 24.32 -37.56
N THR A 695 53.02 24.65 -37.36
CA THR A 695 52.27 25.58 -38.22
C THR A 695 51.50 26.64 -37.43
N SER A 696 51.26 27.81 -38.02
CA SER A 696 50.41 28.88 -37.48
C SER A 696 50.75 29.45 -36.09
N ASN A 697 51.84 29.00 -35.45
CA ASN A 697 52.13 29.31 -34.05
C ASN A 697 52.67 30.73 -33.85
N LEU A 698 52.41 31.32 -32.68
CA LEU A 698 52.75 32.69 -32.31
C LEU A 698 53.65 32.75 -31.07
N ALA A 699 54.74 33.53 -31.11
CA ALA A 699 55.52 33.89 -29.93
C ALA A 699 55.75 35.41 -29.88
N ILE A 700 55.55 36.07 -28.74
CA ILE A 700 55.72 37.54 -28.64
C ILE A 700 57.21 37.95 -28.70
N LEU A 701 58.11 37.21 -28.04
CA LEU A 701 59.55 37.50 -28.03
C LEU A 701 60.28 36.84 -29.20
N GLY A 702 59.99 35.57 -29.51
CA GLY A 702 60.49 34.93 -30.73
C GLY A 702 60.49 33.41 -30.75
N GLY A 703 60.79 32.85 -31.92
CA GLY A 703 60.62 31.42 -32.19
C GLY A 703 59.14 31.05 -32.19
N GLY A 704 58.39 31.51 -33.19
CA GLY A 704 56.97 31.19 -33.33
C GLY A 704 56.77 29.69 -33.48
N GLY A 705 57.50 29.05 -34.39
CA GLY A 705 57.48 27.60 -34.54
C GLY A 705 58.28 26.94 -33.42
N ALA A 706 59.58 27.22 -33.34
CA ALA A 706 60.46 26.71 -32.30
C ALA A 706 61.45 27.77 -31.76
N TYR A 707 61.76 27.68 -30.46
CA TYR A 707 62.83 28.42 -29.81
C TYR A 707 63.84 27.47 -29.15
N LEU A 708 65.13 27.73 -29.35
CA LEU A 708 66.25 26.97 -28.78
C LEU A 708 66.96 27.78 -27.69
N ALA A 709 66.94 27.25 -26.47
CA ALA A 709 67.63 27.82 -25.31
C ALA A 709 69.17 27.69 -25.42
N LEU A 710 69.88 28.06 -24.34
CA LEU A 710 71.34 28.02 -24.33
C LEU A 710 71.86 26.57 -24.36
N PHE A 711 72.76 26.30 -25.32
CA PHE A 711 73.38 24.99 -25.59
C PHE A 711 72.45 23.89 -26.14
N SER A 712 71.17 24.19 -26.38
CA SER A 712 70.17 23.30 -26.97
C SER A 712 70.40 23.02 -28.46
N SER A 713 69.81 21.95 -29.01
CA SER A 713 69.86 21.67 -30.46
C SER A 713 68.67 20.84 -30.96
N LEU A 714 68.24 21.15 -32.18
CA LEU A 714 67.06 20.60 -32.87
C LEU A 714 67.45 20.20 -34.31
N GLU A 715 67.13 18.97 -34.71
CA GLU A 715 67.29 18.46 -36.07
C GLU A 715 65.92 18.24 -36.73
N THR A 716 65.75 18.74 -37.95
CA THR A 716 64.48 18.70 -38.69
C THR A 716 64.64 17.82 -39.93
N GLN A 717 64.27 16.55 -39.85
CA GLN A 717 64.47 15.55 -40.92
C GLN A 717 63.39 15.62 -42.01
N GLY A 718 63.00 16.83 -42.41
CA GLY A 718 61.94 17.09 -43.40
C GLY A 718 60.60 17.57 -42.83
N ALA A 719 60.49 17.75 -41.50
CA ALA A 719 59.33 18.33 -40.83
C ALA A 719 58.83 19.62 -41.50
N PHE A 720 57.51 19.83 -41.51
CA PHE A 720 56.86 20.96 -42.17
C PHE A 720 56.73 22.18 -41.23
N TRP A 721 56.96 23.39 -41.75
CA TRP A 721 56.99 24.64 -40.97
C TRP A 721 56.09 25.76 -41.55
N GLY A 722 54.99 25.42 -42.25
CA GLY A 722 53.96 26.39 -42.62
C GLY A 722 54.30 27.41 -43.71
N SER A 723 55.34 27.19 -44.53
CA SER A 723 55.81 28.14 -45.55
C SER A 723 54.90 28.24 -46.78
N GLY A 724 53.67 28.73 -46.60
CA GLY A 724 52.61 28.65 -47.61
C GLY A 724 51.45 29.65 -47.46
N ALA A 725 51.74 30.95 -47.50
CA ALA A 725 50.78 32.06 -47.69
C ALA A 725 49.69 32.30 -46.61
N THR A 726 49.34 31.34 -45.76
CA THR A 726 48.32 31.51 -44.70
C THR A 726 48.67 30.94 -43.32
N THR A 727 49.70 30.09 -43.19
CA THR A 727 50.01 29.33 -41.94
C THR A 727 51.43 29.58 -41.39
N ASN A 728 52.00 30.75 -41.67
CA ASN A 728 53.33 31.14 -41.20
C ASN A 728 53.39 31.22 -39.66
N ASN A 729 54.42 30.62 -39.04
CA ASN A 729 54.73 30.89 -37.64
C ASN A 729 55.29 32.32 -37.47
N THR A 730 55.01 32.99 -36.36
CA THR A 730 55.40 34.39 -36.15
C THR A 730 56.09 34.64 -34.81
N PRO A 731 57.14 35.50 -34.75
CA PRO A 731 57.76 36.28 -35.83
C PRO A 731 58.80 35.54 -36.69
N ASN A 732 59.18 34.31 -36.34
CA ASN A 732 60.11 33.47 -37.13
C ASN A 732 59.78 31.99 -36.89
N ASP A 733 60.01 31.11 -37.85
CA ASP A 733 59.79 29.67 -37.69
C ASP A 733 60.75 29.05 -36.66
N ILE A 734 62.04 29.36 -36.70
CA ILE A 734 63.03 28.90 -35.69
C ILE A 734 63.87 30.09 -35.19
N LEU A 735 64.14 30.14 -33.88
CA LEU A 735 65.04 31.12 -33.26
C LEU A 735 65.94 30.45 -32.21
N THR A 736 67.16 30.97 -32.04
CA THR A 736 68.08 30.61 -30.95
C THR A 736 68.31 31.79 -30.01
N SER A 737 68.65 31.48 -28.76
CA SER A 737 69.10 32.41 -27.70
C SER A 737 70.28 33.34 -28.08
N PHE A 738 71.02 33.07 -29.16
CA PHE A 738 72.08 33.94 -29.70
C PHE A 738 71.65 34.79 -30.93
N GLY A 739 70.42 34.60 -31.43
CA GLY A 739 69.86 35.30 -32.59
C GLY A 739 70.06 34.57 -33.93
N ARG A 740 69.00 34.55 -34.75
CA ARG A 740 68.88 34.01 -36.14
C ARG A 740 69.79 32.80 -36.44
N SER A 741 69.23 31.61 -36.20
CA SER A 741 69.83 30.27 -36.36
C SER A 741 70.10 29.81 -37.80
N ARG A 742 70.69 30.65 -38.66
CA ARG A 742 70.90 30.32 -40.08
C ARG A 742 71.90 29.17 -40.34
N ASP A 743 72.76 28.88 -39.37
CA ASP A 743 73.86 27.90 -39.51
C ASP A 743 73.86 26.82 -38.39
N LEU A 744 72.70 26.54 -37.79
CA LEU A 744 72.53 25.48 -36.76
C LEU A 744 71.44 24.44 -37.06
N VAL A 745 70.61 24.65 -38.08
CA VAL A 745 69.72 23.63 -38.63
C VAL A 745 70.48 22.91 -39.75
N SER A 746 70.76 21.62 -39.59
CA SER A 746 71.37 20.81 -40.64
C SER A 746 70.31 20.38 -41.65
N GLU A 747 70.05 21.20 -42.67
CA GLU A 747 69.29 20.75 -43.84
C GLU A 747 70.00 19.56 -44.50
N SER A 748 69.48 18.35 -44.30
CA SER A 748 69.93 17.11 -44.93
C SER A 748 69.46 17.05 -46.40
N THR A 749 69.87 18.05 -47.18
CA THR A 749 69.47 18.27 -48.58
C THR A 749 69.76 17.07 -49.49
N SER A 750 68.79 16.15 -49.60
CA SER A 750 68.76 15.21 -50.71
C SER A 750 68.46 16.00 -51.99
N CYS A 751 69.50 16.21 -52.81
CA CYS A 751 69.45 17.11 -53.96
C CYS A 751 68.65 16.50 -55.15
N GLY A 752 67.34 16.42 -54.99
CA GLY A 752 66.37 15.98 -56.02
C GLY A 752 65.89 17.15 -56.87
N ALA A 753 66.45 17.30 -58.07
CA ALA A 753 66.21 18.47 -58.91
C ALA A 753 64.76 18.58 -59.45
N PHE A 754 64.20 19.80 -59.42
CA PHE A 754 63.41 20.31 -60.56
C PHE A 754 63.61 21.83 -60.74
N SER A 755 63.47 22.29 -61.99
CA SER A 755 63.77 23.65 -62.41
C SER A 755 62.51 24.45 -62.76
N GLY A 756 62.35 25.67 -62.25
CA GLY A 756 61.24 26.54 -62.64
C GLY A 756 61.37 27.98 -62.18
N CYS A 757 61.27 28.91 -63.13
CA CYS A 757 61.32 30.37 -63.06
C CYS A 757 60.38 31.01 -62.00
N LEU A 758 60.55 32.29 -61.60
CA LEU A 758 61.44 33.35 -62.10
C LEU A 758 61.74 34.39 -61.00
#